data_AF-A0A1S9N1Z6-F1
#
_entry.id   AF-A0A1S9N1Z6-F1
#
_cell.length_a   1.000
_cell.length_b   1.000
_cell.length_c   1.000
_cell.angle_alpha   90.00
_cell.angle_beta   90.00
_cell.angle_gamma   90.00
#
_symmetry.space_group_name_H-M   'P 1'
#
loop_
_entity.id
_entity.type
_entity.pdbx_description
1 polymer ?
#
loop_
_entity_poly.entity_id
_entity_poly.type
_entity_poly.pdbx_seq_one_letter_code
_entity_poly.pdbx_strand_id
1 'polypeptide(L)'
;MEYIESNFGYLKGTQIEKYYDHLIKAEFLCEYYPIVTKIIVRKVIEMLLRDIAQDSGVDMNVSALTLLNSIKLKSNISFSEEIYNSIEIILANGYENISKRDRNRKIPKHPIEILKIAQKVLYYYLKEKENLILDIKNLSFSAPSTIEYMRKELLKINNDIAQRENLINNLRAKILEVDSSPKRISEINNIIILIKEEKAYLEEIQDILNRKVEMQNKCVLNMETDYKTYEKKLNEMKIKFNENEELLLEKEGQLLKAEIQNQELKISTEELDDEDESIKSMKVSLDEELRTLRHAYESLLNLTEEYNNIVETIEFSYDNELKKELEAKKNSIQIKINFEDAVFNENIIIYNKNIVEYRRKALIFKELVNENIKREIRHEKFYDGFLRLSGKELKIVYTIINNITSSFNLISKPKELLGRYNEDKFLELLNRNLENLKNINDNEIKLILYYKLISLSNAPYGKVYNRRKFVQTLDSMVEKAYAVLVPKKDFKARAIKLDAINEYYMNRTIWALKNKGSNTHITEELIEKIYDMVIKLKQRPENKEKRFYYEKLDLDVMTEAAIKSAIKSQPYTFLHMIADLASIDSYKDMSSIIFQIENLIEKRSLIKDFSNAYFMVLLYLSSDAVVISQNQQEELLPLVVMLITSTSSASDSDFINLEGYNDLVKLWKQKQQKYNDIFMKKEEEENSLGLIMREKLELEINQKELSESYDSLMRRYGSYESEFKNLVMNSEKRVLLPSYFYYDDLCNKKKLAEKHINESKNKIGTLKSMFSIEVWKDQANKFINESNMLEAEKLLIKEAKQKPYFKKEYSVFLELEDQIQKVNESIEKNKEMLKSKDALVDNIGSKIIDLQKQLTTMKNAYMDIESGY
;
A
#
# COMPACT_ATOMS: atom_id res chain seq x y z
N MET A 1 -33.17 -50.64 8.64
CA MET A 1 -33.29 -49.39 7.87
C MET A 1 -34.77 -49.09 7.78
N GLU A 2 -35.23 -47.95 8.29
CA GLU A 2 -36.56 -47.44 7.98
C GLU A 2 -36.61 -47.09 6.49
N TYR A 3 -37.62 -47.58 5.78
CA TYR A 3 -37.76 -47.34 4.35
C TYR A 3 -38.39 -45.96 4.13
N ILE A 4 -37.61 -45.02 3.58
CA ILE A 4 -38.07 -43.63 3.33
C ILE A 4 -38.79 -43.56 1.97
N GLU A 5 -40.07 -43.19 1.99
CA GLU A 5 -40.92 -43.09 0.79
C GLU A 5 -40.37 -42.04 -0.21
N SER A 6 -40.02 -40.83 0.28
CA SER A 6 -39.44 -39.71 -0.48
C SER A 6 -38.72 -38.75 0.48
N ASN A 7 -37.69 -38.01 0.03
CA ASN A 7 -37.04 -37.01 0.88
C ASN A 7 -37.96 -35.82 1.19
N PHE A 8 -39.08 -35.68 0.47
CA PHE A 8 -40.07 -34.62 0.67
C PHE A 8 -41.37 -35.11 1.30
N GLY A 9 -41.42 -36.37 1.80
CA GLY A 9 -42.62 -36.96 2.40
C GLY A 9 -43.21 -36.14 3.56
N TYR A 10 -42.37 -35.38 4.27
CA TYR A 10 -42.77 -34.49 5.36
C TYR A 10 -43.66 -33.31 4.92
N LEU A 11 -43.79 -33.04 3.62
CA LEU A 11 -44.66 -31.99 3.11
C LEU A 11 -46.15 -32.39 3.10
N LYS A 12 -46.47 -33.69 3.13
CA LYS A 12 -47.85 -34.18 3.15
C LYS A 12 -48.57 -33.66 4.40
N GLY A 13 -49.76 -33.07 4.24
CA GLY A 13 -50.55 -32.50 5.33
C GLY A 13 -50.12 -31.09 5.79
N THR A 14 -49.20 -30.42 5.08
CA THR A 14 -48.76 -29.04 5.36
C THR A 14 -49.36 -28.03 4.37
N GLN A 15 -49.26 -26.72 4.64
CA GLN A 15 -49.75 -25.69 3.70
C GLN A 15 -49.05 -25.70 2.33
N ILE A 16 -47.87 -26.31 2.24
CA ILE A 16 -47.07 -26.39 1.00
C ILE A 16 -47.07 -27.79 0.38
N GLU A 17 -48.02 -28.66 0.78
CA GLU A 17 -48.23 -29.97 0.17
C GLU A 17 -48.39 -29.90 -1.36
N LYS A 18 -48.91 -28.77 -1.88
CA LYS A 18 -49.02 -28.50 -3.32
C LYS A 18 -47.70 -28.61 -4.11
N TYR A 19 -46.54 -28.54 -3.45
CA TYR A 19 -45.23 -28.72 -4.10
C TYR A 19 -44.73 -30.17 -4.12
N TYR A 20 -45.34 -31.05 -3.33
CA TYR A 20 -44.87 -32.42 -3.11
C TYR A 20 -44.76 -33.22 -4.42
N ASP A 21 -45.81 -33.23 -5.23
CA ASP A 21 -45.84 -33.98 -6.49
C ASP A 21 -44.78 -33.51 -7.49
N HIS A 22 -44.50 -32.19 -7.52
CA HIS A 22 -43.44 -31.63 -8.34
C HIS A 22 -42.06 -32.09 -7.86
N LEU A 23 -41.81 -32.09 -6.56
CA LEU A 23 -40.54 -32.50 -5.98
C LEU A 23 -40.29 -34.00 -6.10
N ILE A 24 -41.31 -34.85 -5.94
CA ILE A 24 -41.20 -36.28 -6.27
C ILE A 24 -40.82 -36.46 -7.73
N LYS A 25 -41.49 -35.75 -8.65
CA LYS A 25 -41.18 -35.82 -10.07
C LYS A 25 -39.71 -35.45 -10.30
N ALA A 26 -39.19 -34.44 -9.61
CA ALA A 26 -37.78 -34.07 -9.67
C ALA A 26 -36.86 -35.16 -9.11
N GLU A 27 -37.19 -35.79 -7.98
CA GLU A 27 -36.43 -36.93 -7.43
C GLU A 27 -36.36 -38.11 -8.42
N PHE A 28 -37.50 -38.45 -9.03
CA PHE A 28 -37.60 -39.54 -10.00
C PHE A 28 -36.78 -39.31 -11.27
N LEU A 29 -36.63 -38.05 -11.67
CA LEU A 29 -35.90 -37.66 -12.88
C LEU A 29 -34.43 -37.31 -12.62
N CYS A 30 -34.00 -37.23 -11.37
CA CYS A 30 -32.68 -36.71 -10.97
C CYS A 30 -31.51 -37.27 -11.77
N GLU A 31 -31.46 -38.59 -11.94
CA GLU A 31 -30.37 -39.30 -12.64
C GLU A 31 -30.61 -39.42 -14.15
N TYR A 32 -31.86 -39.35 -14.62
CA TYR A 32 -32.22 -39.57 -16.02
C TYR A 32 -32.26 -38.27 -16.84
N TYR A 33 -32.76 -37.20 -16.22
CA TYR A 33 -32.89 -35.86 -16.82
C TYR A 33 -32.44 -34.78 -15.80
N PRO A 34 -31.12 -34.66 -15.55
CA PRO A 34 -30.55 -33.73 -14.57
C PRO A 34 -31.00 -32.27 -14.75
N ILE A 35 -31.02 -31.78 -15.99
CA ILE A 35 -31.41 -30.39 -16.31
C ILE A 35 -32.87 -30.15 -15.92
N VAL A 36 -33.77 -31.08 -16.26
CA VAL A 36 -35.20 -30.88 -15.96
C VAL A 36 -35.48 -31.00 -14.48
N THR A 37 -34.71 -31.81 -13.75
CA THR A 37 -34.74 -31.87 -12.29
C THR A 37 -34.45 -30.49 -11.69
N LYS A 38 -33.38 -29.83 -12.14
CA LYS A 38 -33.02 -28.46 -11.68
C LYS A 38 -34.11 -27.45 -12.04
N ILE A 39 -34.69 -27.55 -13.24
CA ILE A 39 -35.81 -26.70 -13.68
C ILE A 39 -36.99 -26.85 -12.72
N ILE A 40 -37.46 -28.07 -12.46
CA ILE A 40 -38.61 -28.32 -11.60
C ILE A 40 -38.38 -27.75 -10.20
N VAL A 41 -37.20 -28.00 -9.62
CA VAL A 41 -36.84 -27.46 -8.31
C VAL A 41 -36.85 -25.93 -8.32
N ARG A 42 -36.27 -25.30 -9.35
CA ARG A 42 -36.34 -23.83 -9.51
C ARG A 42 -37.79 -23.34 -9.57
N LYS A 43 -38.65 -23.98 -10.35
CA LYS A 43 -40.07 -23.59 -10.45
C LYS A 43 -40.77 -23.64 -9.09
N VAL A 44 -40.52 -24.69 -8.31
CA VAL A 44 -41.09 -24.86 -6.96
C VAL A 44 -40.63 -23.75 -6.03
N ILE A 45 -39.33 -23.41 -6.04
CA ILE A 45 -38.81 -22.31 -5.20
C ILE A 45 -39.34 -20.95 -5.65
N GLU A 46 -39.51 -20.71 -6.95
CA GLU A 46 -40.15 -19.48 -7.43
C GLU A 46 -41.61 -19.37 -6.97
N MET A 47 -42.37 -20.47 -6.95
CA MET A 47 -43.71 -20.50 -6.37
C MET A 47 -43.70 -20.22 -4.87
N LEU A 48 -42.75 -20.80 -4.13
CA LEU A 48 -42.60 -20.55 -2.69
C LEU A 48 -42.34 -19.07 -2.40
N LEU A 49 -41.46 -18.43 -3.17
CA LEU A 49 -41.20 -16.99 -3.03
C LEU A 49 -42.45 -16.15 -3.27
N ARG A 50 -43.31 -16.55 -4.22
CA ARG A 50 -44.56 -15.86 -4.52
C ARG A 50 -45.57 -16.00 -3.39
N ASP A 51 -45.73 -17.20 -2.85
CA ASP A 51 -46.56 -17.43 -1.66
C ASP A 51 -46.12 -16.52 -0.49
N ILE A 52 -44.80 -16.44 -0.24
CA ILE A 52 -44.23 -15.58 0.80
C ILE A 52 -44.52 -14.09 0.53
N ALA A 53 -44.37 -13.67 -0.73
CA ALA A 53 -44.63 -12.30 -1.13
C ALA A 53 -46.11 -11.94 -1.00
N GLN A 54 -47.02 -12.87 -1.34
CA GLN A 54 -48.46 -12.71 -1.17
C GLN A 54 -48.80 -12.47 0.30
N ASP A 55 -48.27 -13.30 1.19
CA ASP A 55 -48.48 -13.20 2.65
C ASP A 55 -47.88 -11.90 3.22
N SER A 56 -46.86 -11.34 2.57
CA SER A 56 -46.13 -10.14 3.02
C SER A 56 -46.57 -8.85 2.32
N GLY A 57 -47.53 -8.88 1.40
CA GLY A 57 -47.97 -7.70 0.64
C GLY A 57 -46.91 -7.12 -0.30
N VAL A 58 -45.95 -7.94 -0.74
CA VAL A 58 -44.90 -7.56 -1.69
C VAL A 58 -45.42 -7.78 -3.12
N ASP A 59 -45.05 -6.90 -4.06
CA ASP A 59 -45.42 -7.08 -5.48
C ASP A 59 -44.87 -8.41 -6.01
N MET A 60 -45.77 -9.30 -6.39
CA MET A 60 -45.45 -10.61 -6.92
C MET A 60 -45.12 -10.55 -8.41
N ASN A 61 -45.55 -9.52 -9.14
CA ASN A 61 -45.50 -9.49 -10.59
C ASN A 61 -44.14 -9.00 -11.13
N VAL A 62 -43.06 -9.50 -10.54
CA VAL A 62 -41.66 -9.19 -10.85
C VAL A 62 -40.85 -10.47 -11.09
N SER A 63 -39.62 -10.31 -11.58
CA SER A 63 -38.68 -11.43 -11.77
C SER A 63 -38.27 -12.09 -10.45
N ALA A 64 -37.88 -13.36 -10.47
CA ALA A 64 -37.59 -14.15 -9.28
C ALA A 64 -36.50 -13.53 -8.38
N LEU A 65 -35.42 -13.02 -8.97
CA LEU A 65 -34.34 -12.36 -8.23
C LEU A 65 -34.80 -11.05 -7.59
N THR A 66 -35.59 -10.25 -8.32
CA THR A 66 -36.19 -9.01 -7.81
C THR A 66 -37.15 -9.29 -6.65
N LEU A 67 -37.92 -10.38 -6.77
CA LEU A 67 -38.83 -10.84 -5.73
C LEU A 67 -38.06 -11.26 -4.47
N LEU A 68 -36.98 -12.03 -4.63
CA LEU A 68 -36.10 -12.44 -3.53
C LEU A 68 -35.52 -11.24 -2.77
N ASN A 69 -35.00 -10.25 -3.50
CA ASN A 69 -34.47 -9.01 -2.92
C ASN A 69 -35.55 -8.20 -2.21
N SER A 70 -36.76 -8.14 -2.79
CA SER A 70 -37.88 -7.43 -2.19
C SER A 70 -38.36 -8.09 -0.91
N ILE A 71 -38.39 -9.44 -0.87
CA ILE A 71 -38.66 -10.23 0.34
C ILE A 71 -37.59 -9.94 1.39
N LYS A 72 -36.29 -10.00 1.03
CA LYS A 72 -35.17 -9.69 1.95
C LYS A 72 -35.30 -8.33 2.64
N LEU A 73 -35.89 -7.34 1.98
CA LEU A 73 -36.07 -5.99 2.50
C LEU A 73 -37.38 -5.75 3.25
N LYS A 74 -38.45 -6.51 2.97
CA LYS A 74 -39.83 -6.14 3.35
C LYS A 74 -40.69 -7.27 3.94
N SER A 75 -40.26 -8.53 3.98
CA SER A 75 -41.10 -9.62 4.48
C SER A 75 -41.09 -9.76 6.00
N ASN A 76 -42.22 -10.22 6.56
CA ASN A 76 -42.33 -10.58 7.98
C ASN A 76 -41.59 -11.90 8.31
N ILE A 77 -41.23 -12.68 7.29
CA ILE A 77 -40.39 -13.88 7.39
C ILE A 77 -38.95 -13.47 7.08
N SER A 78 -38.05 -13.51 8.06
CA SER A 78 -36.62 -13.24 7.84
C SER A 78 -35.87 -14.55 7.61
N PHE A 79 -35.57 -14.89 6.35
CA PHE A 79 -34.63 -15.98 6.09
C PHE A 79 -33.23 -15.59 6.61
N SER A 80 -32.46 -16.57 7.10
CA SER A 80 -31.05 -16.34 7.36
C SER A 80 -30.30 -16.11 6.05
N GLU A 81 -29.16 -15.42 6.09
CA GLU A 81 -28.29 -15.20 4.92
C GLU A 81 -27.96 -16.52 4.20
N GLU A 82 -27.81 -17.61 4.95
CA GLU A 82 -27.54 -18.95 4.42
C GLU A 82 -28.70 -19.51 3.59
N ILE A 83 -29.94 -19.23 3.98
CA ILE A 83 -31.14 -19.64 3.25
C ILE A 83 -31.36 -18.76 2.02
N TYR A 84 -31.13 -17.44 2.12
CA TYR A 84 -31.13 -16.56 0.94
C TYR A 84 -30.09 -17.03 -0.09
N ASN A 85 -28.87 -17.32 0.33
CA ASN A 85 -27.82 -17.86 -0.54
C ASN A 85 -28.23 -19.22 -1.14
N SER A 86 -28.89 -20.07 -0.35
CA SER A 86 -29.43 -21.36 -0.83
C SER A 86 -30.46 -21.18 -1.94
N ILE A 87 -31.34 -20.19 -1.81
CA ILE A 87 -32.32 -19.83 -2.84
C ILE A 87 -31.63 -19.27 -4.10
N GLU A 88 -30.67 -18.36 -3.94
CA GLU A 88 -29.88 -17.84 -5.08
C GLU A 88 -29.16 -18.95 -5.84
N ILE A 89 -28.59 -19.94 -5.14
CA ILE A 89 -27.94 -21.10 -5.76
C ILE A 89 -28.93 -21.90 -6.62
N ILE A 90 -30.15 -22.12 -6.12
CA ILE A 90 -31.19 -22.85 -6.88
C ILE A 90 -31.60 -22.05 -8.12
N LEU A 91 -31.82 -20.74 -7.98
CA LEU A 91 -32.16 -19.87 -9.11
C LEU A 91 -31.05 -19.92 -10.17
N ALA A 92 -29.79 -19.75 -9.79
CA ALA A 92 -28.65 -19.76 -10.71
C ALA A 92 -28.42 -21.10 -11.42
N ASN A 93 -28.77 -22.23 -10.80
CA ASN A 93 -28.52 -23.57 -11.35
C ASN A 93 -29.63 -24.11 -12.26
N GLY A 94 -30.78 -23.42 -12.38
CA GLY A 94 -31.93 -23.90 -13.16
C GLY A 94 -31.64 -24.24 -14.64
N TYR A 95 -30.66 -23.60 -15.27
CA TYR A 95 -30.29 -23.85 -16.67
C TYR A 95 -28.78 -23.71 -16.98
N GLU A 96 -27.94 -23.74 -15.94
CA GLU A 96 -26.46 -23.76 -16.02
C GLU A 96 -25.85 -22.64 -16.87
N ASN A 97 -26.39 -21.42 -16.80
CA ASN A 97 -25.79 -20.29 -17.52
C ASN A 97 -24.63 -19.68 -16.76
N ILE A 98 -23.43 -20.03 -17.20
CA ILE A 98 -22.17 -19.47 -16.71
C ILE A 98 -21.95 -18.13 -17.43
N SER A 99 -22.75 -17.12 -17.10
CA SER A 99 -22.39 -15.74 -17.47
C SER A 99 -21.02 -15.40 -16.83
N LYS A 100 -20.07 -14.91 -17.64
CA LYS A 100 -18.64 -14.80 -17.30
C LYS A 100 -18.33 -13.78 -16.19
N ARG A 101 -19.25 -12.87 -15.89
CA ARG A 101 -19.02 -11.69 -15.03
C ARG A 101 -19.35 -11.90 -13.56
N ASP A 102 -20.18 -12.90 -13.23
CA ASP A 102 -20.71 -13.07 -11.87
C ASP A 102 -19.97 -14.22 -11.13
N ARG A 103 -18.69 -13.98 -10.81
CA ARG A 103 -17.79 -15.01 -10.23
C ARG A 103 -18.19 -15.49 -8.83
N ASN A 104 -19.00 -14.71 -8.10
CA ASN A 104 -19.34 -15.00 -6.70
C ASN A 104 -20.62 -15.84 -6.53
N ARG A 105 -21.48 -15.94 -7.54
CA ARG A 105 -22.80 -16.61 -7.44
C ARG A 105 -22.86 -18.03 -8.03
N LYS A 106 -21.83 -18.51 -8.71
CA LYS A 106 -21.98 -19.58 -9.72
C LYS A 106 -21.07 -20.79 -9.48
N ILE A 107 -21.43 -21.62 -8.50
CA ILE A 107 -20.92 -22.99 -8.44
C ILE A 107 -21.96 -23.88 -9.12
N PRO A 108 -21.66 -24.53 -10.26
CA PRO A 108 -22.55 -25.53 -10.84
C PRO A 108 -22.71 -26.69 -9.86
N LYS A 109 -23.97 -27.01 -9.54
CA LYS A 109 -24.35 -28.00 -8.54
C LYS A 109 -24.94 -29.24 -9.20
N HIS A 110 -24.62 -30.42 -8.67
CA HIS A 110 -25.28 -31.65 -9.08
C HIS A 110 -26.80 -31.58 -8.79
N PRO A 111 -27.71 -32.15 -9.61
CA PRO A 111 -29.15 -32.15 -9.32
C PRO A 111 -29.50 -32.67 -7.92
N ILE A 112 -28.77 -33.67 -7.41
CA ILE A 112 -28.90 -34.17 -6.04
C ILE A 112 -28.63 -33.07 -5.01
N GLU A 113 -27.57 -32.26 -5.20
CA GLU A 113 -27.27 -31.14 -4.31
C GLU A 113 -28.38 -30.10 -4.35
N ILE A 114 -28.93 -29.81 -5.53
CA ILE A 114 -30.05 -28.87 -5.69
C ILE A 114 -31.31 -29.36 -4.96
N LEU A 115 -31.64 -30.65 -5.04
CA LEU A 115 -32.74 -31.26 -4.27
C LEU A 115 -32.50 -31.14 -2.76
N LYS A 116 -31.26 -31.38 -2.30
CA LYS A 116 -30.89 -31.25 -0.88
C LYS A 116 -31.01 -29.81 -0.39
N ILE A 117 -30.58 -28.84 -1.20
CA ILE A 117 -30.70 -27.41 -0.88
C ILE A 117 -32.18 -27.01 -0.85
N ALA A 118 -33.00 -27.50 -1.78
CA ALA A 118 -34.45 -27.24 -1.77
C ALA A 118 -35.13 -27.81 -0.52
N GLN A 119 -34.75 -29.03 -0.10
CA GLN A 119 -35.23 -29.61 1.16
C GLN A 119 -34.91 -28.72 2.36
N LYS A 120 -33.69 -28.15 2.41
CA LYS A 120 -33.27 -27.22 3.45
C LYS A 120 -34.12 -25.94 3.46
N VAL A 121 -34.36 -25.34 2.29
CA VAL A 121 -35.17 -24.11 2.16
C VAL A 121 -36.62 -24.34 2.59
N LEU A 122 -37.26 -25.40 2.08
CA LEU A 122 -38.66 -25.72 2.39
C LEU A 122 -38.87 -26.07 3.87
N TYR A 123 -37.94 -26.82 4.45
CA TYR A 123 -37.95 -27.10 5.88
C TYR A 123 -37.84 -25.83 6.73
N TYR A 124 -36.89 -24.94 6.40
CA TYR A 124 -36.74 -23.69 7.14
C TYR A 124 -38.03 -22.86 7.08
N TYR A 125 -38.66 -22.78 5.92
CA TYR A 125 -39.94 -22.09 5.77
C TYR A 125 -41.06 -22.69 6.65
N LEU A 126 -41.20 -24.01 6.68
CA LEU A 126 -42.18 -24.69 7.55
C LEU A 126 -41.91 -24.46 9.04
N LYS A 127 -40.62 -24.50 9.44
CA LYS A 127 -40.22 -24.24 10.82
C LYS A 127 -40.64 -22.85 11.28
N GLU A 128 -40.38 -21.83 10.46
CA GLU A 128 -40.72 -20.44 10.79
C GLU A 128 -42.23 -20.17 10.76
N LYS A 129 -42.97 -20.78 9.82
CA LYS A 129 -44.41 -20.47 9.63
C LYS A 129 -45.34 -21.31 10.51
N GLU A 130 -45.02 -22.58 10.75
CA GLU A 130 -45.92 -23.53 11.41
C GLU A 130 -45.42 -23.98 12.80
N ASN A 131 -44.28 -23.49 13.30
CA ASN A 131 -43.65 -23.92 14.56
C ASN A 131 -43.51 -25.46 14.68
N LEU A 132 -43.37 -26.15 13.53
CA LEU A 132 -43.19 -27.59 13.48
C LEU A 132 -41.84 -27.97 14.11
N ILE A 133 -41.88 -28.56 15.31
CA ILE A 133 -40.72 -29.16 15.98
C ILE A 133 -40.43 -30.51 15.33
N LEU A 134 -39.95 -30.50 14.09
CA LEU A 134 -39.30 -31.64 13.45
C LEU A 134 -37.82 -31.58 13.83
N ASP A 135 -37.34 -32.58 14.58
CA ASP A 135 -35.96 -32.62 15.08
C ASP A 135 -34.96 -32.69 13.91
N ILE A 136 -34.07 -31.69 13.79
CA ILE A 136 -33.12 -31.53 12.66
C ILE A 136 -32.22 -32.77 12.50
N LYS A 137 -32.00 -33.53 13.58
CA LYS A 137 -31.24 -34.79 13.55
C LYS A 137 -31.91 -35.92 12.75
N ASN A 138 -33.20 -35.80 12.44
CA ASN A 138 -33.97 -36.82 11.72
C ASN A 138 -34.22 -36.50 10.23
N LEU A 139 -33.82 -35.32 9.74
CA LEU A 139 -33.83 -34.99 8.31
C LEU A 139 -32.61 -35.63 7.62
N SER A 140 -32.69 -36.93 7.39
CA SER A 140 -31.76 -37.64 6.52
C SER A 140 -32.16 -37.38 5.06
N PHE A 141 -31.27 -36.73 4.30
CA PHE A 141 -31.40 -36.70 2.84
C PHE A 141 -30.74 -37.96 2.28
N SER A 142 -31.55 -38.79 1.63
CA SER A 142 -31.12 -39.97 0.90
C SER A 142 -30.98 -39.64 -0.59
N ALA A 143 -29.89 -40.07 -1.22
CA ALA A 143 -29.74 -39.90 -2.66
C ALA A 143 -30.90 -40.63 -3.38
N PRO A 144 -31.60 -39.98 -4.33
CA PRO A 144 -32.66 -40.63 -5.08
C PRO A 144 -32.17 -41.93 -5.73
N SER A 145 -32.90 -43.02 -5.53
CA SER A 145 -32.54 -44.32 -6.08
C SER A 145 -32.87 -44.43 -7.57
N THR A 146 -32.03 -45.13 -8.33
CA THR A 146 -32.32 -45.45 -9.74
C THR A 146 -33.28 -46.62 -9.85
N ILE A 147 -34.01 -46.71 -10.97
CA ILE A 147 -34.89 -47.85 -11.29
C ILE A 147 -34.10 -49.16 -11.25
N GLU A 148 -32.85 -49.15 -11.73
CA GLU A 148 -31.98 -50.34 -11.73
C GLU A 148 -31.60 -50.78 -10.31
N TYR A 149 -31.25 -49.83 -9.44
CA TYR A 149 -30.92 -50.14 -8.04
C TYR A 149 -32.13 -50.71 -7.32
N MET A 150 -33.29 -50.07 -7.46
CA MET A 150 -34.53 -50.55 -6.84
C MET A 150 -34.93 -51.94 -7.35
N ARG A 151 -34.78 -52.24 -8.64
CA ARG A 151 -35.02 -53.60 -9.17
C ARG A 151 -34.07 -54.65 -8.58
N LYS A 152 -32.81 -54.30 -8.32
CA LYS A 152 -31.85 -55.20 -7.64
C LYS A 152 -32.23 -55.44 -6.18
N GLU A 153 -32.70 -54.41 -5.48
CA GLU A 153 -33.20 -54.55 -4.10
C GLU A 153 -34.48 -55.38 -4.03
N LEU A 154 -35.44 -55.23 -4.97
CA LEU A 154 -36.61 -56.12 -5.08
C LEU A 154 -36.20 -57.59 -5.18
N LEU A 155 -35.21 -57.90 -6.03
CA LEU A 155 -34.73 -59.27 -6.19
C LEU A 155 -34.18 -59.85 -4.88
N LYS A 156 -33.49 -59.06 -4.07
CA LYS A 156 -33.00 -59.48 -2.74
C LYS A 156 -34.17 -59.71 -1.78
N ILE A 157 -35.08 -58.75 -1.67
CA ILE A 157 -36.26 -58.85 -0.79
C ILE A 157 -37.09 -60.07 -1.15
N ASN A 158 -37.33 -60.33 -2.44
CA ASN A 158 -38.05 -61.50 -2.92
C ASN A 158 -37.37 -62.81 -2.48
N ASN A 159 -36.03 -62.86 -2.54
CA ASN A 159 -35.26 -64.02 -2.09
C ASN A 159 -35.34 -64.18 -0.56
N ASP A 160 -35.27 -63.09 0.20
CA ASP A 160 -35.36 -63.12 1.66
C ASP A 160 -36.76 -63.56 2.13
N ILE A 161 -37.82 -63.07 1.49
CA ILE A 161 -39.21 -63.54 1.72
C ILE A 161 -39.30 -65.05 1.46
N ALA A 162 -38.73 -65.54 0.36
CA ALA A 162 -38.71 -66.97 0.05
C ALA A 162 -37.91 -67.79 1.08
N GLN A 163 -36.77 -67.28 1.57
CA GLN A 163 -35.99 -67.93 2.63
C GLN A 163 -36.75 -67.97 3.96
N ARG A 164 -37.45 -66.88 4.33
CA ARG A 164 -38.27 -66.80 5.54
C ARG A 164 -39.46 -67.77 5.46
N GLU A 165 -40.10 -67.89 4.31
CA GLU A 165 -41.14 -68.90 4.06
C GLU A 165 -40.60 -70.34 4.22
N ASN A 166 -39.41 -70.62 3.65
CA ASN A 166 -38.76 -71.92 3.81
C ASN A 166 -38.37 -72.22 5.27
N LEU A 167 -37.90 -71.22 6.02
CA LEU A 167 -37.59 -71.33 7.45
C LEU A 167 -38.85 -71.65 8.27
N ILE A 168 -39.97 -70.96 8.00
CA ILE A 168 -41.27 -71.24 8.63
C ILE A 168 -41.68 -72.70 8.35
N ASN A 169 -41.56 -73.15 7.11
CA ASN A 169 -41.94 -74.51 6.72
C ASN A 169 -41.03 -75.57 7.35
N ASN A 170 -39.72 -75.33 7.44
CA ASN A 170 -38.77 -76.22 8.12
C ASN A 170 -39.00 -76.28 9.64
N LEU A 171 -39.32 -75.15 10.28
CA LEU A 171 -39.64 -75.12 11.71
C LEU A 171 -40.98 -75.81 12.01
N ARG A 172 -41.97 -75.69 11.12
CA ARG A 172 -43.23 -76.45 11.18
C ARG A 172 -43.00 -77.95 11.04
N ALA A 173 -42.13 -78.37 10.13
CA ALA A 173 -41.75 -79.79 10.00
C ALA A 173 -41.06 -80.30 11.28
N LYS A 174 -40.15 -79.53 11.88
CA LYS A 174 -39.51 -79.87 13.15
C LYS A 174 -40.48 -79.98 14.33
N ILE A 175 -41.57 -79.21 14.36
CA ILE A 175 -42.63 -79.38 15.37
C ILE A 175 -43.30 -80.76 15.26
N LEU A 176 -43.43 -81.31 14.06
CA LEU A 176 -44.01 -82.64 13.82
C LEU A 176 -43.08 -83.78 14.23
N GLU A 177 -41.77 -83.54 14.32
CA GLU A 177 -40.74 -84.55 14.67
C GLU A 177 -40.37 -84.59 16.16
N VAL A 178 -40.78 -83.60 16.97
CA VAL A 178 -40.43 -83.52 18.40
C VAL A 178 -41.43 -84.29 19.27
N ASP A 179 -40.95 -85.25 20.04
CA ASP A 179 -41.73 -85.99 21.05
C ASP A 179 -42.31 -85.04 22.13
N SER A 180 -43.61 -84.75 22.00
CA SER A 180 -44.59 -84.31 23.02
C SER A 180 -44.10 -83.46 24.22
N SER A 181 -43.15 -82.54 24.03
CA SER A 181 -42.73 -81.55 25.02
C SER A 181 -43.43 -80.19 24.74
N PRO A 182 -44.42 -79.77 25.54
CA PRO A 182 -45.19 -78.54 25.29
C PRO A 182 -44.34 -77.27 25.31
N LYS A 183 -43.29 -77.23 26.14
CA LYS A 183 -42.38 -76.08 26.25
C LYS A 183 -41.58 -75.83 24.97
N ARG A 184 -40.96 -76.88 24.40
CA ARG A 184 -40.21 -76.77 23.13
C ARG A 184 -41.11 -76.40 21.95
N ILE A 185 -42.34 -76.91 21.91
CA ILE A 185 -43.31 -76.55 20.86
C ILE A 185 -43.69 -75.06 20.98
N SER A 186 -43.90 -74.56 22.21
CA SER A 186 -44.16 -73.13 22.45
C SER A 186 -42.98 -72.24 22.04
N GLU A 187 -41.75 -72.65 22.31
CA GLU A 187 -40.54 -71.90 21.91
C GLU A 187 -40.39 -71.82 20.39
N ILE A 188 -40.58 -72.94 19.67
CA ILE A 188 -40.52 -72.95 18.21
C ILE A 188 -41.67 -72.13 17.60
N ASN A 189 -42.87 -72.18 18.18
CA ASN A 189 -44.00 -71.35 17.73
C ASN A 189 -43.74 -69.85 17.92
N ASN A 190 -43.15 -69.43 19.04
CA ASN A 190 -42.77 -68.04 19.25
C ASN A 190 -41.74 -67.57 18.20
N ILE A 191 -40.78 -68.43 17.84
CA ILE A 191 -39.82 -68.15 16.77
C ILE A 191 -40.53 -68.04 15.40
N ILE A 192 -41.50 -68.91 15.11
CA ILE A 192 -42.30 -68.82 13.87
C ILE A 192 -43.11 -67.52 13.81
N ILE A 193 -43.66 -67.05 14.94
CA ILE A 193 -44.39 -65.77 14.99
C ILE A 193 -43.45 -64.62 14.64
N LEU A 194 -42.27 -64.55 15.26
CA LEU A 194 -41.27 -63.52 14.96
C LEU A 194 -40.84 -63.55 13.48
N ILE A 195 -40.61 -64.74 12.91
CA ILE A 195 -40.23 -64.89 11.49
C ILE A 195 -41.38 -64.48 10.56
N LYS A 196 -42.65 -64.70 10.94
CA LYS A 196 -43.81 -64.22 10.19
C LYS A 196 -43.96 -62.71 10.24
N GLU A 197 -43.69 -62.09 11.39
CA GLU A 197 -43.66 -60.63 11.52
C GLU A 197 -42.56 -60.03 10.64
N GLU A 198 -41.35 -60.60 10.66
CA GLU A 198 -40.26 -60.21 9.74
C GLU A 198 -40.67 -60.37 8.27
N LYS A 199 -41.32 -61.48 7.91
CA LYS A 199 -41.78 -61.74 6.54
C LYS A 199 -42.84 -60.71 6.10
N ALA A 200 -43.83 -60.45 6.94
CA ALA A 200 -44.88 -59.47 6.65
C ALA A 200 -44.29 -58.07 6.45
N TYR A 201 -43.29 -57.69 7.25
CA TYR A 201 -42.56 -56.43 7.07
C TYR A 201 -41.80 -56.38 5.73
N LEU A 202 -41.16 -57.49 5.31
CA LEU A 202 -40.50 -57.55 3.99
C LEU A 202 -41.49 -57.49 2.82
N GLU A 203 -42.66 -58.13 2.93
CA GLU A 203 -43.75 -58.06 1.95
C GLU A 203 -44.29 -56.62 1.83
N GLU A 204 -44.41 -55.90 2.93
CA GLU A 204 -44.80 -54.48 2.93
C GLU A 204 -43.77 -53.61 2.19
N ILE A 205 -42.46 -53.80 2.45
CA ILE A 205 -41.40 -53.08 1.74
C ILE A 205 -41.43 -53.41 0.23
N GLN A 206 -41.65 -54.67 -0.12
CA GLN A 206 -41.73 -55.13 -1.50
C GLN A 206 -42.83 -54.38 -2.27
N ASP A 207 -44.03 -54.27 -1.69
CA ASP A 207 -45.17 -53.57 -2.29
C ASP A 207 -44.88 -52.08 -2.49
N ILE A 208 -44.31 -51.41 -1.48
CA ILE A 208 -43.95 -49.99 -1.56
C ILE A 208 -42.93 -49.76 -2.69
N LEU A 209 -41.90 -50.60 -2.77
CA LEU A 209 -40.80 -50.42 -3.71
C LEU A 209 -41.23 -50.78 -5.16
N ASN A 210 -42.13 -51.75 -5.34
CA ASN A 210 -42.78 -52.02 -6.64
C ASN A 210 -43.57 -50.80 -7.15
N ARG A 211 -44.43 -50.20 -6.31
CA ARG A 211 -45.19 -48.99 -6.68
C ARG A 211 -44.28 -47.83 -7.07
N LYS A 212 -43.19 -47.64 -6.31
CA LYS A 212 -42.19 -46.59 -6.57
C LYS A 212 -41.48 -46.79 -7.92
N VAL A 213 -41.10 -48.03 -8.25
CA VAL A 213 -40.48 -48.38 -9.54
C VAL A 213 -41.43 -48.11 -10.70
N GLU A 214 -42.71 -48.46 -10.58
CA GLU A 214 -43.71 -48.20 -11.62
C GLU A 214 -43.94 -46.69 -11.83
N MET A 215 -44.09 -45.93 -10.74
CA MET A 215 -44.26 -44.48 -10.81
C MET A 215 -43.04 -43.77 -11.42
N GLN A 216 -41.82 -44.16 -11.03
CA GLN A 216 -40.60 -43.58 -11.60
C GLN A 216 -40.46 -43.92 -13.09
N ASN A 217 -40.71 -45.16 -13.50
CA ASN A 217 -40.69 -45.56 -14.93
C ASN A 217 -41.66 -44.71 -15.76
N LYS A 218 -42.89 -44.54 -15.27
CA LYS A 218 -43.90 -43.72 -15.95
C LYS A 218 -43.46 -42.25 -16.07
N CYS A 219 -42.85 -41.69 -15.02
CA CYS A 219 -42.35 -40.32 -15.05
C CYS A 219 -41.20 -40.14 -16.05
N VAL A 220 -40.26 -41.08 -16.11
CA VAL A 220 -39.11 -41.06 -17.03
C VAL A 220 -39.58 -41.17 -18.48
N LEU A 221 -40.50 -42.09 -18.78
CA LEU A 221 -41.06 -42.26 -20.13
C LEU A 221 -41.82 -41.02 -20.61
N ASN A 222 -42.65 -40.43 -19.75
CA ASN A 222 -43.37 -39.21 -20.11
C ASN A 222 -42.41 -38.04 -20.40
N MET A 223 -41.33 -37.91 -19.61
CA MET A 223 -40.36 -36.82 -19.77
C MET A 223 -39.53 -36.93 -21.06
N GLU A 224 -39.34 -38.12 -21.62
CA GLU A 224 -38.57 -38.31 -22.87
C GLU A 224 -39.13 -37.49 -24.04
N THR A 225 -40.46 -37.38 -24.11
CA THR A 225 -41.14 -36.58 -25.14
C THR A 225 -41.05 -35.08 -24.89
N ASP A 226 -41.16 -34.67 -23.62
CA ASP A 226 -41.12 -33.26 -23.21
C ASP A 226 -39.69 -32.68 -23.22
N TYR A 227 -38.67 -33.52 -23.01
CA TYR A 227 -37.27 -33.11 -22.85
C TYR A 227 -36.76 -32.31 -24.05
N LYS A 228 -37.08 -32.74 -25.27
CA LYS A 228 -36.70 -32.03 -26.51
C LYS A 228 -37.25 -30.60 -26.56
N THR A 229 -38.43 -30.40 -26.00
CA THR A 229 -39.06 -29.07 -25.92
C THR A 229 -38.32 -28.18 -24.92
N TYR A 230 -37.96 -28.73 -23.75
CA TYR A 230 -37.15 -28.00 -22.76
C TYR A 230 -35.77 -27.63 -23.33
N GLU A 231 -35.09 -28.58 -23.98
CA GLU A 231 -33.78 -28.36 -24.59
C GLU A 231 -33.80 -27.23 -25.64
N LYS A 232 -34.80 -27.25 -26.53
CA LYS A 232 -34.95 -26.20 -27.55
C LYS A 232 -35.07 -24.80 -26.93
N LYS A 233 -35.95 -24.65 -25.94
CA LYS A 233 -36.17 -23.35 -25.28
C LYS A 233 -34.96 -22.85 -24.51
N LEU A 234 -34.24 -23.75 -23.84
CA LEU A 234 -32.99 -23.41 -23.14
C LEU A 234 -31.92 -22.93 -24.12
N ASN A 235 -31.80 -23.56 -25.28
CA ASN A 235 -30.87 -23.13 -26.31
C ASN A 235 -31.23 -21.75 -26.88
N GLU A 236 -32.52 -21.48 -27.12
CA GLU A 236 -32.99 -20.16 -27.55
C GLU A 236 -32.68 -19.05 -26.53
N MET A 237 -32.83 -19.32 -25.23
CA MET A 237 -32.43 -18.39 -24.17
C MET A 237 -30.92 -18.16 -24.15
N LYS A 238 -30.11 -19.23 -24.25
CA LYS A 238 -28.64 -19.13 -24.27
C LYS A 238 -28.14 -18.26 -25.42
N ILE A 239 -28.73 -18.38 -26.61
CA ILE A 239 -28.37 -17.55 -27.77
C ILE A 239 -28.60 -16.07 -27.45
N LYS A 240 -29.80 -15.71 -26.96
CA LYS A 240 -30.12 -14.31 -26.63
C LYS A 240 -29.24 -13.72 -25.53
N PHE A 241 -28.90 -14.53 -24.52
CA PHE A 241 -28.01 -14.07 -23.44
C PHE A 241 -26.59 -13.87 -23.93
N ASN A 242 -26.10 -14.73 -24.84
CA ASN A 242 -24.80 -14.53 -25.47
C ASN A 242 -24.78 -13.26 -26.33
N GLU A 243 -25.83 -12.99 -27.12
CA GLU A 243 -25.94 -11.75 -27.92
C GLU A 243 -25.86 -10.49 -27.04
N ASN A 244 -26.57 -10.48 -25.92
CA ASN A 244 -26.53 -9.40 -24.93
C ASN A 244 -25.14 -9.28 -24.25
N GLU A 245 -24.50 -10.40 -23.91
CA GLU A 245 -23.14 -10.38 -23.34
C GLU A 245 -22.11 -9.87 -24.35
N GLU A 246 -22.22 -10.25 -25.63
CA GLU A 246 -21.34 -9.75 -26.69
C GLU A 246 -21.47 -8.24 -26.87
N LEU A 247 -22.70 -7.72 -26.87
CA LEU A 247 -22.96 -6.27 -26.89
C LEU A 247 -22.27 -5.56 -25.71
N LEU A 248 -22.45 -6.08 -24.49
CA LEU A 248 -21.82 -5.50 -23.30
C LEU A 248 -20.29 -5.58 -23.32
N LEU A 249 -19.71 -6.64 -23.89
CA LEU A 249 -18.25 -6.78 -24.03
C LEU A 249 -17.71 -5.79 -25.07
N GLU A 250 -18.42 -5.57 -26.18
CA GLU A 250 -18.07 -4.58 -27.17
C GLU A 250 -18.01 -3.18 -26.55
N LYS A 251 -19.04 -2.80 -25.77
CA LYS A 251 -19.11 -1.46 -25.16
C LYS A 251 -18.09 -1.27 -24.05
N GLU A 252 -17.82 -2.30 -23.26
CA GLU A 252 -16.76 -2.29 -22.26
C GLU A 252 -15.38 -2.05 -22.90
N GLY A 253 -15.09 -2.72 -24.02
CA GLY A 253 -13.86 -2.53 -24.77
C GLY A 253 -13.71 -1.09 -25.31
N GLN A 254 -14.80 -0.49 -25.79
CA GLN A 254 -14.80 0.90 -26.25
C GLN A 254 -14.59 1.89 -25.11
N LEU A 255 -15.25 1.69 -23.97
CA LEU A 255 -15.09 2.51 -22.77
C LEU A 255 -13.65 2.44 -22.26
N LEU A 256 -13.09 1.24 -22.12
CA LEU A 256 -11.71 1.04 -21.64
C LEU A 256 -10.68 1.73 -22.53
N LYS A 257 -10.87 1.68 -23.87
CA LYS A 257 -10.03 2.40 -24.81
C LYS A 257 -10.12 3.93 -24.60
N ALA A 258 -11.32 4.45 -24.38
CA ALA A 258 -11.53 5.86 -24.09
C ALA A 258 -10.84 6.30 -22.79
N GLU A 259 -10.89 5.46 -21.74
CA GLU A 259 -10.21 5.73 -20.46
C GLU A 259 -8.69 5.81 -20.60
N ILE A 260 -8.09 4.84 -21.31
CA ILE A 260 -6.64 4.82 -21.56
C ILE A 260 -6.23 6.09 -22.33
N GLN A 261 -6.97 6.44 -23.38
CA GLN A 261 -6.67 7.64 -24.17
C GLN A 261 -6.78 8.93 -23.37
N ASN A 262 -7.71 9.02 -22.40
CA ASN A 262 -7.82 10.15 -21.49
C ASN A 262 -6.60 10.24 -20.58
N GLN A 263 -6.18 9.12 -19.99
CA GLN A 263 -5.03 9.08 -19.09
C GLN A 263 -3.72 9.50 -19.80
N GLU A 264 -3.47 8.96 -20.99
CA GLU A 264 -2.33 9.36 -21.83
C GLU A 264 -2.30 10.87 -22.10
N LEU A 265 -3.48 11.46 -22.32
CA LEU A 265 -3.64 12.89 -22.55
C LEU A 265 -3.42 13.73 -21.30
N LYS A 266 -3.90 13.28 -20.15
CA LYS A 266 -3.66 13.96 -18.87
C LYS A 266 -2.17 14.05 -18.59
N ILE A 267 -1.46 12.93 -18.75
CA ILE A 267 0.01 12.89 -18.61
C ILE A 267 0.67 13.87 -19.58
N SER A 268 0.28 13.84 -20.86
CA SER A 268 0.87 14.71 -21.89
C SER A 268 0.61 16.21 -21.67
N THR A 269 -0.47 16.57 -20.98
CA THR A 269 -0.86 17.96 -20.71
C THR A 269 -0.40 18.50 -19.37
N GLU A 270 -0.20 17.62 -18.37
CA GLU A 270 0.52 17.95 -17.14
C GLU A 270 2.00 18.27 -17.38
N GLU A 271 2.53 17.88 -18.54
CA GLU A 271 3.89 18.21 -18.99
C GLU A 271 4.02 19.55 -19.73
N LEU A 272 2.94 20.34 -19.87
CA LEU A 272 3.00 21.65 -20.51
C LEU A 272 3.57 22.70 -19.54
N ASP A 273 4.49 23.54 -20.03
CA ASP A 273 5.19 24.56 -19.23
C ASP A 273 4.27 25.74 -18.79
N ASP A 274 3.12 25.91 -19.46
CA ASP A 274 2.13 26.97 -19.24
C ASP A 274 0.69 26.37 -19.24
N GLU A 275 -0.23 27.01 -18.52
CA GLU A 275 -1.66 26.66 -18.52
C GLU A 275 -2.42 27.47 -19.58
N ASP A 276 -3.04 26.79 -20.55
CA ASP A 276 -4.03 27.38 -21.45
C ASP A 276 -5.44 27.10 -20.91
N GLU A 277 -6.22 28.14 -20.66
CA GLU A 277 -7.59 28.01 -20.14
C GLU A 277 -8.50 27.24 -21.11
N SER A 278 -8.25 27.33 -22.42
CA SER A 278 -9.00 26.56 -23.42
C SER A 278 -8.67 25.06 -23.30
N ILE A 279 -7.39 24.67 -23.18
CA ILE A 279 -7.00 23.28 -22.90
C ILE A 279 -7.57 22.80 -21.57
N LYS A 280 -7.49 23.61 -20.51
CA LYS A 280 -8.03 23.26 -19.18
C LYS A 280 -9.54 23.02 -19.22
N SER A 281 -10.29 23.90 -19.88
CA SER A 281 -11.74 23.75 -20.05
C SER A 281 -12.10 22.49 -20.85
N MET A 282 -11.34 22.16 -21.90
CA MET A 282 -11.54 20.94 -22.67
C MET A 282 -11.20 19.67 -21.89
N LYS A 283 -10.18 19.70 -21.02
CA LYS A 283 -9.86 18.58 -20.10
C LYS A 283 -11.04 18.27 -19.19
N VAL A 284 -11.65 19.30 -18.61
CA VAL A 284 -12.84 19.16 -17.76
C VAL A 284 -14.04 18.63 -18.57
N SER A 285 -14.26 19.14 -19.78
CA SER A 285 -15.32 18.65 -20.68
C SER A 285 -15.16 17.16 -21.00
N LEU A 286 -13.95 16.73 -21.37
CA LEU A 286 -13.65 15.32 -21.68
C LEU A 286 -13.86 14.41 -20.47
N ASP A 287 -13.50 14.86 -19.27
CA ASP A 287 -13.76 14.10 -18.05
C ASP A 287 -15.25 13.92 -17.76
N GLU A 288 -16.07 14.93 -18.05
CA GLU A 288 -17.53 14.86 -17.89
C GLU A 288 -18.20 14.00 -18.97
N GLU A 289 -17.72 14.08 -20.22
CA GLU A 289 -18.14 13.20 -21.31
C GLU A 289 -17.82 11.73 -20.98
N LEU A 290 -16.65 11.45 -20.42
CA LEU A 290 -16.25 10.11 -20.01
C LEU A 290 -17.09 9.58 -18.83
N ARG A 291 -17.49 10.44 -17.89
CA ARG A 291 -18.47 10.08 -16.85
C ARG A 291 -19.84 9.74 -17.45
N THR A 292 -20.27 10.50 -18.44
CA THR A 292 -21.54 10.25 -19.14
C THR A 292 -21.50 8.90 -19.87
N LEU A 293 -20.37 8.56 -20.49
CA LEU A 293 -20.13 7.24 -21.09
C LEU A 293 -20.19 6.09 -20.08
N ARG A 294 -19.57 6.25 -18.90
CA ARG A 294 -19.64 5.26 -17.82
C ARG A 294 -21.08 5.03 -17.38
N HIS A 295 -21.84 6.11 -17.17
CA HIS A 295 -23.24 6.01 -16.76
C HIS A 295 -24.09 5.31 -17.82
N ALA A 296 -23.89 5.60 -19.11
CA ALA A 296 -24.62 4.92 -20.19
C ALA A 296 -24.30 3.41 -20.21
N TYR A 297 -23.03 3.03 -20.03
CA TYR A 297 -22.63 1.63 -19.92
C TYR A 297 -23.24 0.94 -18.69
N GLU A 298 -23.20 1.58 -17.52
CA GLU A 298 -23.80 1.06 -16.29
C GLU A 298 -25.33 0.89 -16.43
N SER A 299 -26.01 1.83 -17.09
CA SER A 299 -27.44 1.73 -17.42
C SER A 299 -27.71 0.51 -18.30
N LEU A 300 -26.94 0.34 -19.37
CA LEU A 300 -27.05 -0.79 -20.30
C LEU A 300 -26.80 -2.14 -19.60
N LEU A 301 -25.81 -2.20 -18.71
CA LEU A 301 -25.51 -3.37 -17.90
C LEU A 301 -26.70 -3.77 -17.02
N ASN A 302 -27.22 -2.81 -16.25
CA ASN A 302 -28.35 -3.05 -15.35
C ASN A 302 -29.61 -3.50 -16.10
N LEU A 303 -29.93 -2.86 -17.23
CA LEU A 303 -31.06 -3.25 -18.07
C LEU A 303 -30.90 -4.66 -18.66
N THR A 304 -29.68 -5.03 -19.04
CA THR A 304 -29.38 -6.37 -19.57
C THR A 304 -29.56 -7.44 -18.49
N GLU A 305 -29.10 -7.18 -17.26
CA GLU A 305 -29.33 -8.06 -16.12
C GLU A 305 -30.83 -8.20 -15.79
N GLU A 306 -31.58 -7.09 -15.81
CA GLU A 306 -33.03 -7.09 -15.61
C GLU A 306 -33.74 -7.92 -16.68
N TYR A 307 -33.39 -7.73 -17.95
CA TYR A 307 -33.91 -8.49 -19.09
C TYR A 307 -33.66 -9.99 -18.91
N ASN A 308 -32.44 -10.38 -18.58
CA ASN A 308 -32.07 -11.78 -18.39
C ASN A 308 -32.89 -12.42 -17.26
N ASN A 309 -33.01 -11.74 -16.12
CA ASN A 309 -33.81 -12.20 -14.98
C ASN A 309 -35.30 -12.38 -15.34
N ILE A 310 -35.86 -11.49 -16.15
CA ILE A 310 -37.25 -11.57 -16.62
C ILE A 310 -37.44 -12.76 -17.56
N VAL A 311 -36.56 -12.93 -18.55
CA VAL A 311 -36.60 -14.05 -19.50
C VAL A 311 -36.54 -15.39 -18.77
N GLU A 312 -35.63 -15.52 -17.79
CA GLU A 312 -35.55 -16.72 -16.98
C GLU A 312 -36.86 -16.98 -16.22
N THR A 313 -37.41 -15.95 -15.55
CA THR A 313 -38.65 -16.11 -14.77
C THR A 313 -39.84 -16.49 -15.66
N ILE A 314 -39.92 -15.97 -16.89
CA ILE A 314 -40.96 -16.35 -17.86
C ILE A 314 -40.87 -17.84 -18.20
N GLU A 315 -39.66 -18.37 -18.41
CA GLU A 315 -39.49 -19.77 -18.79
C GLU A 315 -39.68 -20.73 -17.61
N PHE A 316 -39.25 -20.32 -16.41
CA PHE A 316 -39.29 -21.15 -15.21
C PHE A 316 -40.57 -21.03 -14.37
N SER A 317 -41.44 -20.05 -14.62
CA SER A 317 -42.71 -19.96 -13.89
C SER A 317 -43.75 -21.01 -14.32
N TYR A 318 -44.64 -21.40 -13.40
CA TYR A 318 -45.88 -22.13 -13.69
C TYR A 318 -47.09 -21.21 -13.93
N ASP A 319 -46.99 -19.93 -13.58
CA ASP A 319 -48.06 -18.95 -13.67
C ASP A 319 -48.14 -18.34 -15.09
N ASN A 320 -49.26 -18.54 -15.78
CA ASN A 320 -49.47 -18.04 -17.14
C ASN A 320 -49.85 -16.56 -17.20
N GLU A 321 -50.45 -16.00 -16.15
CA GLU A 321 -50.78 -14.57 -16.09
C GLU A 321 -49.51 -13.74 -15.89
N LEU A 322 -48.68 -14.15 -14.93
CA LEU A 322 -47.35 -13.58 -14.72
C LEU A 322 -46.53 -13.59 -16.01
N LYS A 323 -46.52 -14.71 -16.75
CA LYS A 323 -45.79 -14.80 -18.01
C LYS A 323 -46.22 -13.72 -19.00
N LYS A 324 -47.52 -13.44 -19.13
CA LYS A 324 -48.03 -12.40 -20.04
C LYS A 324 -47.58 -11.01 -19.59
N GLU A 325 -47.63 -10.73 -18.28
CA GLU A 325 -47.19 -9.44 -17.74
C GLU A 325 -45.68 -9.23 -17.92
N LEU A 326 -44.89 -10.26 -17.61
CA LEU A 326 -43.44 -10.22 -17.77
C LEU A 326 -43.02 -10.16 -19.25
N GLU A 327 -43.77 -10.76 -20.16
CA GLU A 327 -43.51 -10.66 -21.61
C GLU A 327 -43.66 -9.21 -22.11
N ALA A 328 -44.64 -8.47 -21.60
CA ALA A 328 -44.78 -7.03 -21.88
C ALA A 328 -43.60 -6.22 -21.31
N LYS A 329 -43.19 -6.51 -20.05
CA LYS A 329 -42.01 -5.87 -19.43
C LYS A 329 -40.71 -6.18 -20.20
N LYS A 330 -40.53 -7.43 -20.63
CA LYS A 330 -39.38 -7.88 -21.45
C LYS A 330 -39.25 -7.02 -22.71
N ASN A 331 -40.34 -6.84 -23.45
CA ASN A 331 -40.33 -6.05 -24.68
C ASN A 331 -40.02 -4.57 -24.38
N SER A 332 -40.55 -4.01 -23.29
CA SER A 332 -40.22 -2.66 -22.85
C SER A 332 -38.74 -2.48 -22.52
N ILE A 333 -38.14 -3.44 -21.81
CA ILE A 333 -36.71 -3.39 -21.45
C ILE A 333 -35.83 -3.56 -22.68
N GLN A 334 -36.19 -4.43 -23.63
CA GLN A 334 -35.44 -4.55 -24.88
C GLN A 334 -35.38 -3.22 -25.64
N ILE A 335 -36.48 -2.46 -25.67
CA ILE A 335 -36.50 -1.12 -26.28
C ILE A 335 -35.57 -0.16 -25.53
N LYS A 336 -35.54 -0.22 -24.19
CA LYS A 336 -34.62 0.58 -23.37
C LYS A 336 -33.15 0.21 -23.60
N ILE A 337 -32.83 -1.09 -23.71
CA ILE A 337 -31.48 -1.57 -24.04
C ILE A 337 -31.03 -0.97 -25.38
N ASN A 338 -31.87 -1.05 -26.42
CA ASN A 338 -31.56 -0.50 -27.73
C ASN A 338 -31.39 1.03 -27.69
N PHE A 339 -32.18 1.72 -26.87
CA PHE A 339 -32.05 3.16 -26.66
C PHE A 339 -30.73 3.53 -25.97
N GLU A 340 -30.38 2.86 -24.88
CA GLU A 340 -29.14 3.13 -24.15
C GLU A 340 -27.89 2.75 -24.96
N ASP A 341 -27.96 1.68 -25.78
CA ASP A 341 -26.91 1.37 -26.75
C ASP A 341 -26.71 2.51 -27.75
N ALA A 342 -27.80 3.07 -28.30
CA ALA A 342 -27.72 4.23 -29.19
C ALA A 342 -27.12 5.46 -28.49
N VAL A 343 -27.52 5.74 -27.24
CA VAL A 343 -26.97 6.82 -26.42
C VAL A 343 -25.47 6.62 -26.17
N PHE A 344 -25.04 5.39 -25.83
CA PHE A 344 -23.62 5.07 -25.66
C PHE A 344 -22.84 5.32 -26.96
N ASN A 345 -23.37 4.86 -28.09
CA ASN A 345 -22.73 5.02 -29.41
C ASN A 345 -22.64 6.49 -29.84
N GLU A 346 -23.63 7.32 -29.52
CA GLU A 346 -23.57 8.76 -29.78
C GLU A 346 -22.50 9.44 -28.91
N ASN A 347 -22.51 9.15 -27.61
CA ASN A 347 -21.55 9.71 -26.65
C ASN A 347 -20.11 9.34 -26.99
N ILE A 348 -19.85 8.10 -27.44
CA ILE A 348 -18.48 7.66 -27.76
C ILE A 348 -17.98 8.32 -29.04
N ILE A 349 -18.86 8.61 -30.01
CA ILE A 349 -18.50 9.35 -31.22
C ILE A 349 -18.11 10.79 -30.87
N ILE A 350 -18.91 11.45 -30.03
CA ILE A 350 -18.65 12.82 -29.57
C ILE A 350 -17.31 12.87 -28.82
N TYR A 351 -17.12 11.97 -27.85
CA TYR A 351 -15.88 11.87 -27.08
C TYR A 351 -14.65 11.64 -27.98
N ASN A 352 -14.74 10.69 -28.91
CA ASN A 352 -13.65 10.39 -29.85
C ASN A 352 -13.32 11.57 -30.79
N LYS A 353 -14.28 12.44 -31.09
CA LYS A 353 -14.03 13.67 -31.85
C LYS A 353 -13.32 14.71 -30.98
N ASN A 354 -13.83 14.94 -29.78
CA ASN A 354 -13.30 15.95 -28.85
C ASN A 354 -11.88 15.61 -28.39
N ILE A 355 -11.59 14.33 -28.16
CA ILE A 355 -10.26 13.88 -27.74
C ILE A 355 -9.20 14.12 -28.83
N VAL A 356 -9.56 13.96 -30.11
CA VAL A 356 -8.68 14.26 -31.25
C VAL A 356 -8.44 15.76 -31.36
N GLU A 357 -9.48 16.58 -31.19
CA GLU A 357 -9.33 18.04 -31.17
C GLU A 357 -8.43 18.51 -30.02
N TYR A 358 -8.61 17.95 -28.83
CA TYR A 358 -7.77 18.22 -27.66
C TYR A 358 -6.30 17.87 -27.93
N ARG A 359 -6.03 16.68 -28.47
CA ARG A 359 -4.66 16.26 -28.87
C ARG A 359 -4.00 17.28 -29.79
N ARG A 360 -4.73 17.73 -30.81
CA ARG A 360 -4.23 18.70 -31.78
C ARG A 360 -3.95 20.06 -31.14
N LYS A 361 -4.88 20.58 -30.31
CA LYS A 361 -4.72 21.87 -29.62
C LYS A 361 -3.55 21.83 -28.63
N ALA A 362 -3.43 20.75 -27.85
CA ALA A 362 -2.31 20.56 -26.93
C ALA A 362 -0.95 20.55 -27.66
N LEU A 363 -0.87 19.90 -28.83
CA LEU A 363 0.35 19.87 -29.63
C LEU A 363 0.72 21.25 -30.19
N ILE A 364 -0.26 21.97 -30.77
CA ILE A 364 -0.04 23.34 -31.28
C ILE A 364 0.38 24.28 -30.15
N PHE A 365 -0.27 24.19 -28.99
CA PHE A 365 0.09 25.00 -27.83
C PHE A 365 1.51 24.70 -27.36
N LYS A 366 1.90 23.42 -27.29
CA LYS A 366 3.27 23.02 -26.97
C LYS A 366 4.30 23.64 -27.93
N GLU A 367 4.01 23.65 -29.23
CA GLU A 367 4.87 24.27 -30.24
C GLU A 367 4.96 25.80 -30.05
N LEU A 368 3.84 26.48 -29.83
CA LEU A 368 3.80 27.93 -29.56
C LEU A 368 4.57 28.30 -28.31
N VAL A 369 4.40 27.55 -27.22
CA VAL A 369 5.16 27.74 -25.97
C VAL A 369 6.66 27.54 -26.23
N ASN A 370 7.05 26.50 -26.97
CA ASN A 370 8.45 26.28 -27.33
C ASN A 370 9.03 27.44 -28.16
N GLU A 371 8.30 27.98 -29.13
CA GLU A 371 8.73 29.15 -29.91
C GLU A 371 8.86 30.41 -29.05
N ASN A 372 7.90 30.67 -28.17
CA ASN A 372 7.95 31.80 -27.26
C ASN A 372 9.14 31.70 -26.32
N ILE A 373 9.40 30.52 -25.75
CA ILE A 373 10.57 30.30 -24.89
C ILE A 373 11.87 30.53 -25.65
N LYS A 374 11.99 30.06 -26.92
CA LYS A 374 13.16 30.35 -27.75
C LYS A 374 13.40 31.84 -27.94
N ARG A 375 12.32 32.64 -28.10
CA ARG A 375 12.42 34.11 -28.23
C ARG A 375 12.80 34.80 -26.91
N GLU A 376 12.56 34.17 -25.76
CA GLU A 376 12.90 34.72 -24.45
C GLU A 376 14.36 34.52 -24.05
N ILE A 377 15.07 33.56 -24.65
CA ILE A 377 16.49 33.29 -24.37
C ILE A 377 17.31 34.52 -24.80
N ARG A 378 17.87 35.26 -23.83
CA ARG A 378 18.72 36.44 -24.13
C ARG A 378 20.16 36.06 -24.40
N HIS A 379 20.68 35.05 -23.72
CA HIS A 379 22.08 34.62 -23.79
C HIS A 379 22.19 33.21 -24.37
N GLU A 380 21.87 33.06 -25.66
CA GLU A 380 21.77 31.77 -26.36
C GLU A 380 23.01 30.87 -26.19
N LYS A 381 24.21 31.42 -26.39
CA LYS A 381 25.47 30.67 -26.26
C LYS A 381 25.70 30.11 -24.85
N PHE A 382 25.26 30.83 -23.81
CA PHE A 382 25.35 30.33 -22.44
C PHE A 382 24.32 29.23 -22.16
N TYR A 383 23.07 29.42 -22.61
CA TYR A 383 22.01 28.41 -22.48
C TYR A 383 22.40 27.10 -23.17
N ASP A 384 22.81 27.18 -24.43
CA ASP A 384 23.23 26.02 -25.22
C ASP A 384 24.52 25.40 -24.66
N GLY A 385 25.48 26.23 -24.23
CA GLY A 385 26.71 25.78 -23.59
C GLY A 385 26.47 24.98 -22.31
N PHE A 386 25.50 25.42 -21.49
CA PHE A 386 25.09 24.72 -20.27
C PHE A 386 24.47 23.35 -20.59
N LEU A 387 23.57 23.29 -21.58
CA LEU A 387 22.91 22.03 -21.95
C LEU A 387 23.86 21.02 -22.61
N ARG A 388 24.88 21.48 -23.34
CA ARG A 388 25.90 20.63 -23.98
C ARG A 388 27.01 20.17 -23.06
N LEU A 389 27.21 20.87 -21.94
CA LEU A 389 28.28 20.59 -20.99
C LEU A 389 28.27 19.11 -20.56
N SER A 390 29.32 18.38 -20.91
CA SER A 390 29.42 16.94 -20.68
C SER A 390 30.88 16.49 -20.56
N GLY A 391 31.10 15.25 -20.12
CA GLY A 391 32.40 14.61 -20.05
C GLY A 391 33.44 15.39 -19.24
N LYS A 392 34.62 15.60 -19.83
CA LYS A 392 35.75 16.23 -19.15
C LYS A 392 35.50 17.72 -18.86
N GLU A 393 34.81 18.43 -19.75
CA GLU A 393 34.50 19.87 -19.60
C GLU A 393 33.56 20.11 -18.42
N LEU A 394 32.49 19.32 -18.30
CA LEU A 394 31.57 19.37 -17.16
C LEU A 394 32.30 19.16 -15.83
N LYS A 395 33.19 18.16 -15.79
CA LYS A 395 33.91 17.80 -14.58
C LYS A 395 34.97 18.85 -14.20
N ILE A 396 35.55 19.57 -15.16
CA ILE A 396 36.42 20.72 -14.90
C ILE A 396 35.62 21.85 -14.24
N VAL A 397 34.49 22.25 -14.85
CA VAL A 397 33.63 23.32 -14.30
C VAL A 397 33.14 22.97 -12.89
N TYR A 398 32.68 21.73 -12.70
CA TYR A 398 32.25 21.22 -11.40
C TYR A 398 33.38 21.21 -10.36
N THR A 399 34.60 20.79 -10.77
CA THR A 399 35.77 20.77 -9.88
C THR A 399 36.18 22.17 -9.45
N ILE A 400 36.16 23.14 -10.37
CA ILE A 400 36.47 24.54 -10.07
C ILE A 400 35.48 25.07 -9.03
N ILE A 401 34.18 24.85 -9.20
CA ILE A 401 33.15 25.31 -8.26
C ILE A 401 33.19 24.61 -6.90
N ASN A 402 33.60 23.34 -6.84
CA ASN A 402 33.52 22.57 -5.59
C ASN A 402 34.75 22.65 -4.70
N ASN A 403 35.94 22.83 -5.27
CA ASN A 403 37.19 22.68 -4.51
C ASN A 403 37.68 23.99 -3.87
N ILE A 404 36.95 25.10 -3.98
CA ILE A 404 37.35 26.40 -3.42
C ILE A 404 37.42 26.38 -1.89
N THR A 405 36.65 25.52 -1.22
CA THR A 405 36.60 25.45 0.25
C THR A 405 37.69 24.57 0.88
N SER A 406 38.45 23.82 0.08
CA SER A 406 39.44 22.89 0.60
C SER A 406 40.76 23.02 -0.16
N SER A 407 41.71 23.74 0.46
CA SER A 407 43.17 23.58 0.28
C SER A 407 43.91 24.31 -0.86
N PHE A 408 43.44 25.46 -1.33
CA PHE A 408 44.25 26.35 -2.20
C PHE A 408 44.62 27.68 -1.52
N ASN A 409 45.31 27.62 -0.38
CA ASN A 409 46.20 28.74 0.00
C ASN A 409 47.46 28.68 -0.87
N LEU A 410 47.34 29.03 -2.16
CA LEU A 410 48.50 29.22 -3.03
C LEU A 410 49.10 30.59 -2.76
N ILE A 411 50.19 30.58 -2.00
CA ILE A 411 51.38 31.44 -2.05
C ILE A 411 51.21 32.87 -2.60
N SER A 412 51.63 33.81 -1.75
CA SER A 412 51.68 35.28 -1.82
C SER A 412 52.23 36.03 -3.05
N LYS A 413 52.42 35.42 -4.25
CA LYS A 413 52.94 36.16 -5.42
C LYS A 413 52.20 35.84 -6.74
N PRO A 414 51.50 36.82 -7.34
CA PRO A 414 50.79 36.69 -8.63
C PRO A 414 51.65 36.28 -9.83
N LYS A 415 52.99 36.39 -9.73
CA LYS A 415 53.92 36.12 -10.84
C LYS A 415 54.19 34.63 -11.10
N GLU A 416 53.75 33.72 -10.23
CA GLU A 416 54.05 32.27 -10.33
C GLU A 416 52.82 31.39 -10.64
N LEU A 417 51.64 31.99 -10.87
CA LEU A 417 50.36 31.27 -11.02
C LEU A 417 50.33 30.28 -12.20
N LEU A 418 50.96 30.59 -13.34
CA LEU A 418 51.06 29.73 -14.53
C LEU A 418 52.25 28.73 -14.51
N GLY A 419 52.91 28.52 -13.37
CA GLY A 419 54.01 27.55 -13.28
C GLY A 419 53.51 26.09 -13.41
N ARG A 420 54.32 25.21 -14.03
CA ARG A 420 54.02 23.77 -14.19
C ARG A 420 53.53 23.11 -12.90
N TYR A 421 54.12 23.47 -11.75
CA TYR A 421 53.72 22.97 -10.44
C TYR A 421 52.23 23.20 -10.09
N ASN A 422 51.68 24.38 -10.40
CA ASN A 422 50.28 24.70 -10.09
C ASN A 422 49.32 24.01 -11.06
N GLU A 423 49.73 23.87 -12.32
CA GLU A 423 49.00 23.11 -13.32
C GLU A 423 48.95 21.62 -12.96
N ASP A 424 50.09 21.01 -12.62
CA ASP A 424 50.19 19.61 -12.21
C ASP A 424 49.31 19.34 -10.97
N LYS A 425 49.36 20.23 -9.97
CA LYS A 425 48.54 20.12 -8.75
C LYS A 425 47.03 20.26 -9.04
N PHE A 426 46.64 21.16 -9.92
CA PHE A 426 45.25 21.27 -10.36
C PHE A 426 44.81 20.03 -11.14
N LEU A 427 45.67 19.51 -12.02
CA LEU A 427 45.41 18.31 -12.80
C LEU A 427 45.32 17.05 -11.91
N GLU A 428 46.13 16.93 -10.86
CA GLU A 428 46.02 15.87 -9.85
C GLU A 428 44.66 15.93 -9.13
N LEU A 429 44.25 17.13 -8.70
CA LEU A 429 42.95 17.34 -8.06
C LEU A 429 41.78 17.06 -9.01
N LEU A 430 41.89 17.51 -10.26
CA LEU A 430 40.95 17.20 -11.31
C LEU A 430 40.88 15.69 -11.51
N ASN A 431 42.00 14.99 -11.67
CA ASN A 431 42.05 13.53 -11.86
C ASN A 431 41.46 12.77 -10.66
N ARG A 432 41.73 13.21 -9.42
CA ARG A 432 41.14 12.62 -8.22
C ARG A 432 39.61 12.81 -8.20
N ASN A 433 39.12 14.00 -8.54
CA ASN A 433 37.69 14.26 -8.64
C ASN A 433 37.07 13.52 -9.84
N LEU A 434 37.78 13.39 -10.96
CA LEU A 434 37.35 12.62 -12.14
C LEU A 434 37.14 11.15 -11.80
N GLU A 435 38.02 10.54 -10.99
CA GLU A 435 37.85 9.17 -10.49
C GLU A 435 36.66 9.06 -9.52
N ASN A 436 36.49 10.01 -8.60
CA ASN A 436 35.32 10.02 -7.70
C ASN A 436 33.98 10.18 -8.44
N LEU A 437 33.98 10.85 -9.60
CA LEU A 437 32.81 11.11 -10.43
C LEU A 437 32.66 10.14 -11.62
N LYS A 438 33.49 9.10 -11.71
CA LYS A 438 33.56 8.20 -12.87
C LYS A 438 32.27 7.43 -13.12
N ASN A 439 31.54 7.11 -12.05
CA ASN A 439 30.30 6.32 -12.09
C ASN A 439 29.02 7.18 -11.98
N ILE A 440 29.14 8.51 -11.95
CA ILE A 440 28.00 9.42 -11.84
C ILE A 440 27.63 9.91 -13.23
N ASN A 441 26.34 9.92 -13.53
CA ASN A 441 25.81 10.40 -14.81
C ASN A 441 26.10 11.91 -14.98
N ASP A 442 26.55 12.32 -16.17
CA ASP A 442 26.80 13.73 -16.49
C ASP A 442 25.56 14.61 -16.27
N ASN A 443 24.35 14.12 -16.54
CA ASN A 443 23.13 14.88 -16.26
C ASN A 443 22.90 15.10 -14.75
N GLU A 444 23.38 14.19 -13.90
CA GLU A 444 23.32 14.35 -12.44
C GLU A 444 24.33 15.40 -11.96
N ILE A 445 25.56 15.36 -12.50
CA ILE A 445 26.57 16.39 -12.21
C ILE A 445 26.11 17.77 -12.69
N LYS A 446 25.49 17.84 -13.88
CA LYS A 446 24.94 19.07 -14.46
C LYS A 446 23.78 19.63 -13.63
N LEU A 447 22.88 18.78 -13.14
CA LEU A 447 21.78 19.20 -12.26
C LEU A 447 22.31 19.74 -10.93
N ILE A 448 23.31 19.10 -10.33
CA ILE A 448 23.97 19.61 -9.11
C ILE A 448 24.67 20.95 -9.41
N LEU A 449 25.37 21.04 -10.55
CA LEU A 449 26.04 22.26 -11.00
C LEU A 449 25.05 23.41 -11.16
N TYR A 450 23.86 23.19 -11.73
CA TYR A 450 22.80 24.18 -11.85
C TYR A 450 22.44 24.80 -10.50
N TYR A 451 22.17 23.99 -9.47
CA TYR A 451 21.82 24.50 -8.14
C TYR A 451 22.98 25.21 -7.45
N LYS A 452 24.22 24.78 -7.68
CA LYS A 452 25.40 25.50 -7.20
C LYS A 452 25.55 26.86 -7.88
N LEU A 453 25.24 26.96 -9.17
CA LEU A 453 25.26 28.25 -9.86
C LEU A 453 24.16 29.19 -9.37
N ILE A 454 22.99 28.65 -9.03
CA ILE A 454 21.93 29.45 -8.37
C ILE A 454 22.43 30.01 -7.05
N SER A 455 23.03 29.17 -6.18
CA SER A 455 23.52 29.64 -4.88
C SER A 455 24.68 30.64 -5.03
N LEU A 456 25.61 30.40 -5.95
CA LEU A 456 26.71 31.32 -6.25
C LEU A 456 26.24 32.66 -6.83
N SER A 457 25.17 32.65 -7.61
CA SER A 457 24.64 33.86 -8.22
C SER A 457 23.62 34.54 -7.35
N ASN A 458 23.07 33.93 -6.30
CA ASN A 458 21.88 34.44 -5.60
C ASN A 458 20.70 34.73 -6.57
N ALA A 459 20.63 34.05 -7.73
CA ALA A 459 19.61 34.31 -8.75
C ALA A 459 18.19 34.01 -8.22
N PRO A 460 17.16 34.78 -8.65
CA PRO A 460 15.79 34.49 -8.27
C PRO A 460 15.43 33.07 -8.70
N TYR A 461 14.89 32.33 -7.74
CA TYR A 461 14.79 30.89 -7.86
C TYR A 461 13.65 30.47 -8.81
N GLY A 462 14.03 29.83 -9.93
CA GLY A 462 13.11 29.22 -10.88
C GLY A 462 13.03 27.70 -10.71
N LYS A 463 11.81 27.12 -10.76
CA LYS A 463 11.61 25.66 -10.73
C LYS A 463 12.22 25.03 -11.98
N VAL A 464 13.08 24.01 -11.85
CA VAL A 464 13.81 23.39 -12.97
C VAL A 464 12.89 22.75 -14.00
N TYR A 465 11.75 22.22 -13.55
CA TYR A 465 10.77 21.60 -14.44
C TYR A 465 9.95 22.60 -15.26
N ASN A 466 10.04 23.91 -14.97
CA ASN A 466 9.42 24.95 -15.78
C ASN A 466 10.49 25.60 -16.67
N ARG A 467 10.38 25.38 -17.98
CA ARG A 467 11.45 25.74 -18.91
C ARG A 467 11.67 27.25 -19.00
N ARG A 468 10.59 28.03 -18.89
CA ARG A 468 10.66 29.50 -18.90
C ARG A 468 11.44 30.03 -17.70
N LYS A 469 11.15 29.51 -16.50
CA LYS A 469 11.87 29.85 -15.28
C LYS A 469 13.32 29.38 -15.33
N PHE A 470 13.59 28.22 -15.90
CA PHE A 470 14.95 27.73 -16.13
C PHE A 470 15.76 28.69 -17.03
N VAL A 471 15.19 29.13 -18.18
CA VAL A 471 15.81 30.12 -19.06
C VAL A 471 16.08 31.44 -18.33
N GLN A 472 15.08 31.99 -17.63
CA GLN A 472 15.22 33.24 -16.87
C GLN A 472 16.30 33.15 -15.78
N THR A 473 16.43 31.99 -15.14
CA THR A 473 17.46 31.76 -14.12
C THR A 473 18.86 31.78 -14.75
N LEU A 474 19.04 31.09 -15.88
CA LEU A 474 20.30 31.09 -16.62
C LEU A 474 20.67 32.49 -17.15
N ASP A 475 19.70 33.22 -17.69
CA ASP A 475 19.92 34.61 -18.10
C ASP A 475 20.34 35.49 -16.91
N SER A 476 19.68 35.33 -15.76
CA SER A 476 20.06 36.05 -14.53
C SER A 476 21.49 35.73 -14.06
N MET A 477 22.03 34.53 -14.33
CA MET A 477 23.41 34.19 -13.98
C MET A 477 24.41 35.01 -14.81
N VAL A 478 24.15 35.20 -16.10
CA VAL A 478 24.99 36.02 -16.98
C VAL A 478 24.94 37.49 -16.58
N GLU A 479 23.75 37.99 -16.24
CA GLU A 479 23.54 39.35 -15.74
C GLU A 479 24.38 39.64 -14.50
N LYS A 480 24.38 38.71 -13.54
CA LYS A 480 25.13 38.86 -12.30
C LYS A 480 26.64 38.66 -12.51
N ALA A 481 27.05 37.73 -13.37
CA ALA A 481 28.44 37.61 -13.79
C ALA A 481 28.98 38.93 -14.35
N TYR A 482 28.22 39.58 -15.24
CA TYR A 482 28.62 40.87 -15.79
C TYR A 482 28.72 41.93 -14.67
N ALA A 483 27.73 42.01 -13.79
CA ALA A 483 27.72 42.97 -12.67
C ALA A 483 28.92 42.80 -11.72
N VAL A 484 29.38 41.58 -11.48
CA VAL A 484 30.57 41.27 -10.67
C VAL A 484 31.85 41.80 -11.32
N LEU A 485 31.93 41.86 -12.65
CA LEU A 485 33.11 42.37 -13.36
C LEU A 485 33.13 43.90 -13.54
N VAL A 486 31.97 44.57 -13.56
CA VAL A 486 31.86 46.03 -13.76
C VAL A 486 32.80 46.86 -12.87
N PRO A 487 33.01 46.55 -11.56
CA PRO A 487 33.91 47.32 -10.70
C PRO A 487 35.41 47.06 -10.95
N LYS A 488 35.80 46.08 -11.77
CA LYS A 488 37.21 45.72 -11.99
C LYS A 488 37.86 46.72 -12.96
N LYS A 489 39.06 47.19 -12.63
CA LYS A 489 39.76 48.26 -13.39
C LYS A 489 40.04 47.91 -14.86
N ASP A 490 40.26 46.64 -15.16
CA ASP A 490 40.62 46.17 -16.50
C ASP A 490 39.42 45.65 -17.31
N PHE A 491 38.20 45.83 -16.79
CA PHE A 491 36.97 45.41 -17.47
C PHE A 491 36.44 46.53 -18.38
N LYS A 492 36.07 46.17 -19.62
CA LYS A 492 35.44 47.07 -20.58
C LYS A 492 33.99 46.66 -20.81
N ALA A 493 33.07 47.56 -20.51
CA ALA A 493 31.65 47.33 -20.75
C ALA A 493 31.34 47.27 -22.25
N ARG A 494 30.59 46.24 -22.67
CA ARG A 494 30.00 46.11 -24.01
C ARG A 494 28.48 45.93 -23.94
N ALA A 495 27.81 46.19 -25.06
CA ALA A 495 26.37 45.94 -25.23
C ALA A 495 26.03 44.45 -25.11
N ILE A 496 26.84 43.58 -25.73
CA ILE A 496 26.74 42.12 -25.59
C ILE A 496 27.57 41.70 -24.37
N LYS A 497 26.90 41.17 -23.34
CA LYS A 497 27.54 40.88 -22.04
C LYS A 497 28.53 39.74 -22.10
N LEU A 498 28.19 38.67 -22.85
CA LEU A 498 29.09 37.54 -23.07
C LEU A 498 30.39 37.96 -23.78
N ASP A 499 30.32 38.90 -24.73
CA ASP A 499 31.52 39.43 -25.40
C ASP A 499 32.45 40.15 -24.41
N ALA A 500 31.91 40.94 -23.48
CA ALA A 500 32.70 41.65 -22.48
C ALA A 500 33.36 40.67 -21.49
N ILE A 501 32.63 39.65 -21.05
CA ILE A 501 33.16 38.59 -20.16
C ILE A 501 34.28 37.83 -20.89
N ASN A 502 34.07 37.48 -22.16
CA ASN A 502 35.07 36.79 -22.99
C ASN A 502 36.33 37.65 -23.20
N GLU A 503 36.18 38.91 -23.62
CA GLU A 503 37.30 39.85 -23.78
C GLU A 503 38.15 39.92 -22.50
N TYR A 504 37.50 40.04 -21.34
CA TYR A 504 38.18 40.16 -20.06
C TYR A 504 39.06 38.94 -19.75
N TYR A 505 38.53 37.73 -19.86
CA TYR A 505 39.30 36.51 -19.55
C TYR A 505 40.33 36.18 -20.63
N MET A 506 40.05 36.47 -21.89
CA MET A 506 41.04 36.35 -22.96
C MET A 506 42.23 37.29 -22.76
N ASN A 507 41.98 38.56 -22.48
CA ASN A 507 43.03 39.55 -22.22
C ASN A 507 43.88 39.17 -21.01
N ARG A 508 43.27 38.62 -19.95
CA ARG A 508 44.01 38.07 -18.80
C ARG A 508 44.91 36.90 -19.17
N THR A 509 44.41 36.00 -20.00
CA THR A 509 45.19 34.84 -20.47
C THR A 509 46.36 35.28 -21.33
N ILE A 510 46.14 36.21 -22.27
CA ILE A 510 47.21 36.81 -23.09
C ILE A 510 48.25 37.51 -22.21
N TRP A 511 47.82 38.28 -21.20
CA TRP A 511 48.72 38.97 -20.28
C TRP A 511 49.57 37.99 -19.46
N ALA A 512 48.94 36.93 -18.95
CA ALA A 512 49.61 35.89 -18.19
C ALA A 512 50.65 35.13 -19.04
N LEU A 513 50.32 34.82 -20.31
CA LEU A 513 51.27 34.24 -21.27
C LEU A 513 52.42 35.18 -21.62
N LYS A 514 52.15 36.47 -21.85
CA LYS A 514 53.18 37.48 -22.12
C LYS A 514 54.21 37.57 -20.98
N ASN A 515 53.75 37.49 -19.74
CA ASN A 515 54.63 37.49 -18.56
C ASN A 515 55.47 36.21 -18.45
N LYS A 516 54.95 35.08 -18.92
CA LYS A 516 55.61 33.76 -18.89
C LYS A 516 56.62 33.57 -20.02
N GLY A 517 56.32 34.07 -21.22
CA GLY A 517 57.06 33.86 -22.46
C GLY A 517 57.47 35.16 -23.15
N SER A 518 58.14 36.06 -22.43
CA SER A 518 58.46 37.42 -22.91
C SER A 518 59.34 37.48 -24.18
N ASN A 519 59.99 36.38 -24.59
CA ASN A 519 60.89 36.29 -25.74
C ASN A 519 60.54 35.17 -26.76
N THR A 520 59.29 34.66 -26.76
CA THR A 520 58.90 33.53 -27.62
C THR A 520 58.87 33.93 -29.10
N HIS A 521 59.62 33.22 -29.95
CA HIS A 521 59.55 33.37 -31.40
C HIS A 521 58.36 32.55 -31.93
N ILE A 522 57.39 33.20 -32.56
CA ILE A 522 56.23 32.53 -33.15
C ILE A 522 56.58 31.95 -34.54
N THR A 523 55.95 30.83 -34.89
CA THR A 523 56.14 30.14 -36.18
C THR A 523 55.45 30.89 -37.32
N GLU A 524 55.91 30.68 -38.56
CA GLU A 524 55.30 31.31 -39.75
C GLU A 524 53.81 30.93 -39.90
N GLU A 525 53.46 29.67 -39.62
CA GLU A 525 52.06 29.22 -39.62
C GLU A 525 51.17 30.01 -38.65
N LEU A 526 51.70 30.38 -37.49
CA LEU A 526 50.95 31.13 -36.49
C LEU A 526 50.85 32.63 -36.86
N ILE A 527 51.87 33.17 -37.53
CA ILE A 527 51.83 34.52 -38.11
C ILE A 527 50.69 34.60 -39.14
N GLU A 528 50.56 33.62 -40.01
CA GLU A 528 49.46 33.52 -40.98
C GLU A 528 48.09 33.46 -40.28
N LYS A 529 47.92 32.59 -39.27
CA LYS A 529 46.64 32.49 -38.52
C LYS A 529 46.26 33.80 -37.82
N ILE A 530 47.23 34.51 -37.24
CA ILE A 530 46.98 35.82 -36.60
C ILE A 530 46.62 36.84 -37.67
N TYR A 531 47.32 36.85 -38.82
CA TYR A 531 47.04 37.75 -39.93
C TYR A 531 45.62 37.55 -40.48
N ASP A 532 45.25 36.30 -40.81
CA ASP A 532 43.93 35.96 -41.33
C ASP A 532 42.81 36.40 -40.39
N MET A 533 43.01 36.20 -39.08
CA MET A 533 42.06 36.61 -38.06
C MET A 533 41.93 38.14 -37.97
N VAL A 534 43.03 38.88 -38.03
CA VAL A 534 43.02 40.36 -38.04
C VAL A 534 42.29 40.88 -39.28
N ILE A 535 42.55 40.33 -40.46
CA ILE A 535 41.87 40.73 -41.70
C ILE A 535 40.38 40.39 -41.65
N LYS A 536 40.01 39.18 -41.18
CA LYS A 536 38.61 38.75 -41.00
C LYS A 536 37.86 39.70 -40.06
N LEU A 537 38.46 40.09 -38.93
CA LEU A 537 37.85 41.02 -37.97
C LEU A 537 37.75 42.46 -38.51
N LYS A 538 38.73 42.89 -39.32
CA LYS A 538 38.74 44.19 -40.00
C LYS A 538 37.60 44.34 -41.00
N GLN A 539 37.24 43.26 -41.69
CA GLN A 539 36.17 43.27 -42.69
C GLN A 539 34.75 43.31 -42.09
N ARG A 540 34.60 43.03 -40.78
CA ARG A 540 33.28 43.01 -40.11
C ARG A 540 32.67 44.42 -40.03
N PRO A 541 31.39 44.60 -40.43
CA PRO A 541 30.72 45.92 -40.40
C PRO A 541 30.75 46.59 -39.03
N GLU A 542 30.54 45.81 -37.97
CA GLU A 542 30.49 46.27 -36.57
C GLU A 542 31.82 46.85 -36.05
N ASN A 543 32.93 46.48 -36.69
CA ASN A 543 34.27 46.96 -36.31
C ASN A 543 34.73 48.16 -37.17
N LYS A 544 33.96 48.55 -38.19
CA LYS A 544 34.30 49.70 -39.07
C LYS A 544 34.30 51.05 -38.34
N GLU A 545 33.52 51.17 -37.26
CA GLU A 545 33.46 52.38 -36.42
C GLU A 545 34.58 52.43 -35.36
N LYS A 546 35.25 51.31 -35.08
CA LYS A 546 36.37 51.20 -34.12
C LYS A 546 37.73 51.54 -34.76
N ARG A 547 37.76 52.56 -35.63
CA ARG A 547 38.94 52.99 -36.44
C ARG A 547 40.21 53.21 -35.63
N PHE A 548 40.10 53.61 -34.36
CA PHE A 548 41.23 53.91 -33.49
C PHE A 548 42.31 52.80 -33.41
N TYR A 549 41.93 51.52 -33.43
CA TYR A 549 42.91 50.42 -33.36
C TYR A 549 43.68 50.23 -34.67
N TYR A 550 43.04 50.48 -35.80
CA TYR A 550 43.64 50.34 -37.13
C TYR A 550 44.50 51.56 -37.47
N GLU A 551 44.10 52.75 -37.03
CA GLU A 551 44.86 54.00 -37.14
C GLU A 551 46.09 54.01 -36.22
N LYS A 552 45.99 53.49 -34.99
CA LYS A 552 47.14 53.43 -34.05
C LYS A 552 48.26 52.50 -34.51
N LEU A 553 47.94 51.54 -35.37
CA LEU A 553 48.88 50.54 -35.91
C LEU A 553 49.16 50.73 -37.42
N ASP A 554 48.64 51.80 -38.03
CA ASP A 554 48.74 52.11 -39.48
C ASP A 554 48.34 50.96 -40.43
N LEU A 555 47.41 50.10 -40.00
CA LEU A 555 47.06 48.85 -40.71
C LEU A 555 46.31 49.05 -42.04
N ASP A 556 45.88 50.28 -42.35
CA ASP A 556 45.24 50.62 -43.62
C ASP A 556 46.23 50.96 -44.74
N VAL A 557 47.49 51.22 -44.39
CA VAL A 557 48.54 51.65 -45.33
C VAL A 557 49.64 50.58 -45.49
N MET A 558 49.69 49.60 -44.59
CA MET A 558 50.68 48.51 -44.63
C MET A 558 50.37 47.44 -45.68
N THR A 559 51.41 46.94 -46.35
CA THR A 559 51.31 45.72 -47.18
C THR A 559 51.19 44.47 -46.30
N GLU A 560 50.67 43.38 -46.85
CA GLU A 560 50.58 42.08 -46.17
C GLU A 560 51.92 41.66 -45.52
N ALA A 561 53.04 41.81 -46.24
CA ALA A 561 54.37 41.51 -45.73
C ALA A 561 54.77 42.38 -44.53
N ALA A 562 54.37 43.67 -44.52
CA ALA A 562 54.62 44.58 -43.41
C ALA A 562 53.78 44.21 -42.17
N ILE A 563 52.51 43.83 -42.36
CA ILE A 563 51.64 43.39 -41.26
C ILE A 563 52.17 42.08 -40.64
N LYS A 564 52.55 41.10 -41.47
CA LYS A 564 53.15 39.83 -40.99
C LYS A 564 54.46 40.06 -40.23
N SER A 565 55.30 40.99 -40.69
CA SER A 565 56.51 41.40 -39.98
C SER A 565 56.21 42.09 -38.64
N ALA A 566 55.19 42.94 -38.58
CA ALA A 566 54.71 43.55 -37.33
C ALA A 566 54.18 42.51 -36.34
N ILE A 567 53.37 41.55 -36.80
CA ILE A 567 52.88 40.41 -35.99
C ILE A 567 54.06 39.62 -35.41
N LYS A 568 55.07 39.33 -36.23
CA LYS A 568 56.29 38.62 -35.79
C LYS A 568 57.03 39.36 -34.67
N SER A 569 57.10 40.68 -34.76
CA SER A 569 57.81 41.52 -33.79
C SER A 569 57.03 41.76 -32.48
N GLN A 570 55.69 41.82 -32.54
CA GLN A 570 54.83 42.17 -31.41
C GLN A 570 53.55 41.32 -31.32
N PRO A 571 53.65 39.98 -31.22
CA PRO A 571 52.50 39.09 -31.35
C PRO A 571 51.41 39.36 -30.30
N TYR A 572 51.78 39.62 -29.05
CA TYR A 572 50.82 39.89 -27.97
C TYR A 572 50.02 41.19 -28.18
N THR A 573 50.58 42.19 -28.88
CA THR A 573 49.84 43.42 -29.21
C THR A 573 48.69 43.10 -30.18
N PHE A 574 48.95 42.24 -31.17
CA PHE A 574 47.94 41.78 -32.12
C PHE A 574 46.91 40.84 -31.46
N LEU A 575 47.31 39.99 -30.50
CA LEU A 575 46.35 39.17 -29.75
C LEU A 575 45.40 40.01 -28.89
N HIS A 576 45.90 41.03 -28.21
CA HIS A 576 45.05 41.98 -27.47
C HIS A 576 44.11 42.73 -28.41
N MET A 577 44.59 43.13 -29.59
CA MET A 577 43.73 43.71 -30.63
C MET A 577 42.64 42.73 -31.09
N ILE A 578 42.98 41.45 -31.32
CA ILE A 578 42.01 40.42 -31.66
C ILE A 578 40.98 40.26 -30.53
N ALA A 579 41.40 40.21 -29.26
CA ALA A 579 40.51 40.13 -28.10
C ALA A 579 39.50 41.29 -28.05
N ASP A 580 40.00 42.50 -28.27
CA ASP A 580 39.21 43.73 -28.22
C ASP A 580 38.23 43.87 -29.41
N LEU A 581 38.46 43.16 -30.52
CA LEU A 581 37.64 43.27 -31.74
C LEU A 581 36.80 42.01 -32.02
N ALA A 582 37.10 40.89 -31.37
CA ALA A 582 36.38 39.64 -31.48
C ALA A 582 35.01 39.70 -30.77
N SER A 583 34.06 38.93 -31.31
CA SER A 583 32.83 38.51 -30.63
C SER A 583 33.02 37.12 -30.01
N ILE A 584 32.06 36.66 -29.22
CA ILE A 584 32.07 35.31 -28.64
C ILE A 584 32.16 34.21 -29.70
N ASP A 585 31.61 34.42 -30.90
CA ASP A 585 31.71 33.45 -32.01
C ASP A 585 33.13 33.25 -32.52
N SER A 586 34.02 34.20 -32.24
CA SER A 586 35.44 34.12 -32.57
C SER A 586 36.27 33.41 -31.50
N TYR A 587 35.64 32.90 -30.44
CA TYR A 587 36.29 32.23 -29.32
C TYR A 587 37.18 31.06 -29.76
N LYS A 588 36.68 30.16 -30.62
CA LYS A 588 37.42 28.95 -31.04
C LYS A 588 38.70 29.30 -31.79
N ASP A 589 38.60 30.20 -32.77
CA ASP A 589 39.72 30.69 -33.57
C ASP A 589 40.79 31.34 -32.66
N MET A 590 40.34 32.22 -31.75
CA MET A 590 41.21 32.95 -30.83
C MET A 590 41.89 32.03 -29.81
N SER A 591 41.12 31.12 -29.20
CA SER A 591 41.62 30.16 -28.20
C SER A 591 42.61 29.18 -28.83
N SER A 592 42.38 28.78 -30.08
CA SER A 592 43.31 27.93 -30.84
C SER A 592 44.65 28.61 -31.07
N ILE A 593 44.66 29.90 -31.42
CA ILE A 593 45.89 30.69 -31.58
C ILE A 593 46.61 30.81 -30.24
N ILE A 594 45.91 31.16 -29.16
CA ILE A 594 46.48 31.29 -27.82
C ILE A 594 47.05 29.96 -27.33
N PHE A 595 46.34 28.86 -27.56
CA PHE A 595 46.76 27.50 -27.21
C PHE A 595 48.05 27.10 -27.94
N GLN A 596 48.18 27.41 -29.24
CA GLN A 596 49.40 27.15 -30.00
C GLN A 596 50.60 27.96 -29.47
N ILE A 597 50.38 29.22 -29.06
CA ILE A 597 51.42 30.04 -28.43
C ILE A 597 51.87 29.45 -27.09
N GLU A 598 50.92 29.00 -26.28
CA GLU A 598 51.20 28.38 -24.99
C GLU A 598 52.02 27.07 -25.16
N ASN A 599 51.68 26.23 -26.14
CA ASN A 599 52.46 25.04 -26.49
C ASN A 599 53.89 25.36 -26.92
N LEU A 600 54.12 26.47 -27.64
CA LEU A 600 55.46 26.93 -28.01
C LEU A 600 56.27 27.37 -26.79
N ILE A 601 55.64 28.06 -25.83
CA ILE A 601 56.27 28.48 -24.57
C ILE A 601 56.67 27.26 -23.73
N GLU A 602 55.76 26.30 -23.59
CA GLU A 602 55.96 25.11 -22.76
C GLU A 602 56.74 23.97 -23.45
N LYS A 603 57.03 24.11 -24.75
CA LYS A 603 57.69 23.09 -25.59
C LYS A 603 56.97 21.74 -25.57
N ARG A 604 55.64 21.74 -25.55
CA ARG A 604 54.81 20.52 -25.56
C ARG A 604 54.73 19.97 -26.98
N SER A 605 55.61 19.04 -27.34
CA SER A 605 55.73 18.50 -28.71
C SER A 605 54.60 17.55 -29.14
N LEU A 606 53.69 17.17 -28.24
CA LEU A 606 52.74 16.06 -28.44
C LEU A 606 51.27 16.46 -28.66
N ILE A 607 50.87 17.73 -28.45
CA ILE A 607 49.47 18.16 -28.63
C ILE A 607 49.39 19.15 -29.79
N LYS A 608 48.95 18.68 -30.96
CA LYS A 608 48.85 19.51 -32.18
C LYS A 608 47.47 20.17 -32.33
N ASP A 609 46.41 19.53 -31.85
CA ASP A 609 45.04 19.99 -32.03
C ASP A 609 44.51 20.73 -30.80
N PHE A 610 43.66 21.73 -31.04
CA PHE A 610 43.06 22.53 -29.98
C PHE A 610 42.18 21.67 -29.05
N SER A 611 42.40 21.79 -27.73
CA SER A 611 41.57 21.15 -26.71
C SER A 611 40.88 22.19 -25.85
N ASN A 612 39.56 22.33 -26.01
CA ASN A 612 38.78 23.28 -25.22
C ASN A 612 38.83 22.95 -23.71
N ALA A 613 38.76 21.66 -23.34
CA ALA A 613 38.92 21.23 -21.96
C ALA A 613 40.28 21.66 -21.35
N TYR A 614 41.37 21.61 -22.12
CA TYR A 614 42.65 22.12 -21.64
C TYR A 614 42.64 23.65 -21.54
N PHE A 615 42.07 24.33 -22.53
CA PHE A 615 41.98 25.78 -22.53
C PHE A 615 41.13 26.32 -21.36
N MET A 616 40.09 25.60 -20.93
CA MET A 616 39.36 25.89 -19.70
C MET A 616 40.25 25.90 -18.45
N VAL A 617 41.22 24.98 -18.37
CA VAL A 617 42.21 24.95 -17.28
C VAL A 617 43.12 26.17 -17.37
N LEU A 618 43.56 26.53 -18.58
CA LEU A 618 44.38 27.72 -18.80
C LEU A 618 43.64 29.01 -18.41
N LEU A 619 42.35 29.13 -18.75
CA LEU A 619 41.48 30.24 -18.34
C LEU A 619 41.38 30.35 -16.82
N TYR A 620 41.20 29.21 -16.12
CA TYR A 620 41.18 29.17 -14.66
C TYR A 620 42.52 29.61 -14.05
N LEU A 621 43.64 29.05 -14.50
CA LEU A 621 44.99 29.38 -13.98
C LEU A 621 45.42 30.83 -14.28
N SER A 622 44.91 31.41 -15.36
CA SER A 622 45.18 32.80 -15.75
C SER A 622 44.24 33.82 -15.09
N SER A 623 43.24 33.33 -14.34
CA SER A 623 42.30 34.18 -13.62
C SER A 623 42.77 34.43 -12.18
N ASP A 624 42.26 35.50 -11.54
CA ASP A 624 42.47 35.73 -10.10
C ASP A 624 41.68 34.73 -9.23
N ALA A 625 40.97 33.76 -9.82
CA ALA A 625 40.10 32.82 -9.11
C ALA A 625 40.85 31.97 -8.07
N VAL A 626 42.16 31.79 -8.26
CA VAL A 626 43.03 31.01 -7.38
C VAL A 626 43.22 31.67 -6.00
N VAL A 627 42.89 32.96 -5.85
CA VAL A 627 43.09 33.75 -4.61
C VAL A 627 41.75 34.05 -3.90
N ILE A 628 40.62 33.52 -4.40
CA ILE A 628 39.29 33.84 -3.88
C ILE A 628 39.06 33.19 -2.51
N SER A 629 38.71 34.02 -1.52
CA SER A 629 38.32 33.58 -0.18
C SER A 629 36.88 33.06 -0.14
N GLN A 630 36.52 32.33 0.93
CA GLN A 630 35.18 31.76 1.10
C GLN A 630 34.05 32.81 1.09
N ASN A 631 34.35 34.08 1.44
CA ASN A 631 33.38 35.17 1.46
C ASN A 631 33.23 35.91 0.11
N GLN A 632 34.01 35.53 -0.91
CA GLN A 632 34.04 36.16 -2.24
C GLN A 632 33.69 35.17 -3.36
N GLN A 633 32.99 34.07 -3.04
CA GLN A 633 32.66 33.03 -4.02
C GLN A 633 31.87 33.54 -5.24
N GLU A 634 31.12 34.64 -5.10
CA GLU A 634 30.42 35.30 -6.21
C GLU A 634 31.41 35.79 -7.31
N GLU A 635 32.68 36.06 -6.97
CA GLU A 635 33.73 36.48 -7.92
C GLU A 635 34.12 35.38 -8.93
N LEU A 636 33.70 34.13 -8.71
CA LEU A 636 33.91 33.01 -9.62
C LEU A 636 32.84 32.92 -10.71
N LEU A 637 31.65 33.48 -10.46
CA LEU A 637 30.52 33.40 -11.37
C LEU A 637 30.87 33.83 -12.80
N PRO A 638 31.62 34.93 -13.04
CA PRO A 638 31.97 35.34 -14.40
C PRO A 638 32.91 34.36 -15.10
N LEU A 639 33.84 33.74 -14.37
CA LEU A 639 34.72 32.72 -14.92
C LEU A 639 33.91 31.50 -15.31
N VAL A 640 32.99 31.05 -14.46
CA VAL A 640 32.17 29.88 -14.77
C VAL A 640 31.24 30.15 -15.96
N VAL A 641 30.63 31.33 -16.02
CA VAL A 641 29.84 31.74 -17.20
C VAL A 641 30.70 31.69 -18.47
N MET A 642 31.95 32.14 -18.40
CA MET A 642 32.89 32.05 -19.53
C MET A 642 33.19 30.59 -19.92
N LEU A 643 33.50 29.73 -18.95
CA LEU A 643 33.79 28.32 -19.18
C LEU A 643 32.59 27.58 -19.80
N ILE A 644 31.38 27.83 -19.30
CA ILE A 644 30.15 27.24 -19.86
C ILE A 644 29.86 27.79 -21.25
N THR A 645 30.03 29.09 -21.50
CA THR A 645 29.83 29.68 -22.83
C THR A 645 30.85 29.15 -23.85
N SER A 646 32.04 28.75 -23.40
CA SER A 646 33.07 28.23 -24.29
C SER A 646 32.75 26.86 -24.89
N THR A 647 31.90 26.05 -24.26
CA THR A 647 31.54 24.71 -24.79
C THR A 647 30.68 24.80 -26.04
N SER A 648 29.67 25.68 -26.06
CA SER A 648 28.90 25.95 -27.27
C SER A 648 29.76 26.59 -28.35
N SER A 649 30.58 27.57 -27.95
CA SER A 649 31.42 28.38 -28.84
C SER A 649 32.59 27.60 -29.47
N ALA A 650 32.96 26.44 -28.89
CA ALA A 650 33.95 25.51 -29.45
C ALA A 650 33.33 24.47 -30.41
N SER A 651 32.00 24.30 -30.39
CA SER A 651 31.27 23.34 -31.21
C SER A 651 30.80 23.96 -32.55
N ASP A 652 30.83 23.18 -33.64
CA ASP A 652 30.48 23.66 -34.99
C ASP A 652 28.97 23.56 -35.33
N SER A 653 28.10 23.45 -34.33
CA SER A 653 26.67 23.23 -34.56
C SER A 653 25.82 24.39 -34.05
N ASP A 654 24.98 24.92 -34.93
CA ASP A 654 24.16 26.12 -34.68
C ASP A 654 22.79 25.83 -34.03
N PHE A 655 22.51 24.59 -33.63
CA PHE A 655 21.21 24.21 -33.06
C PHE A 655 21.25 24.14 -31.53
N ILE A 656 20.33 24.86 -30.85
CA ILE A 656 20.13 24.74 -29.41
C ILE A 656 19.69 23.32 -29.05
N ASN A 657 20.44 22.63 -28.18
CA ASN A 657 20.10 21.28 -27.73
C ASN A 657 18.94 21.30 -26.70
N LEU A 658 17.69 21.34 -27.20
CA LEU A 658 16.50 21.29 -26.34
C LEU A 658 16.25 19.92 -25.69
N GLU A 659 16.77 18.83 -26.25
CA GLU A 659 16.63 17.48 -25.67
C GLU A 659 17.37 17.38 -24.32
N GLY A 660 18.52 18.04 -24.19
CA GLY A 660 19.29 18.08 -22.94
C GLY A 660 18.53 18.68 -21.76
N TYR A 661 17.57 19.58 -22.00
CA TYR A 661 16.68 20.09 -20.94
C TYR A 661 15.68 19.01 -20.48
N ASN A 662 15.09 18.25 -21.42
CA ASN A 662 14.12 17.22 -21.08
C ASN A 662 14.74 16.11 -20.22
N ASP A 663 16.00 15.74 -20.51
CA ASP A 663 16.74 14.77 -19.70
C ASP A 663 17.00 15.26 -18.27
N LEU A 664 17.30 16.55 -18.10
CA LEU A 664 17.45 17.16 -16.78
C LEU A 664 16.13 17.16 -15.99
N VAL A 665 15.01 17.49 -16.63
CA VAL A 665 13.69 17.45 -16.00
C VAL A 665 13.30 16.02 -15.63
N LYS A 666 13.54 15.05 -16.50
CA LYS A 666 13.28 13.62 -16.21
C LYS A 666 14.08 13.15 -15.01
N LEU A 667 15.37 13.48 -14.95
CA LEU A 667 16.21 13.14 -13.81
C LEU A 667 15.74 13.83 -12.53
N TRP A 668 15.39 15.11 -12.61
CA TRP A 668 14.84 15.86 -11.49
C TRP A 668 13.54 15.22 -10.96
N LYS A 669 12.60 14.84 -11.83
CA LYS A 669 11.37 14.12 -11.47
C LYS A 669 11.68 12.81 -10.74
N GLN A 670 12.69 12.05 -11.17
CA GLN A 670 13.13 10.82 -10.48
C GLN A 670 13.69 11.12 -9.08
N LYS A 671 14.48 12.20 -8.93
CA LYS A 671 14.98 12.63 -7.61
C LYS A 671 13.84 13.10 -6.71
N GLN A 672 12.86 13.81 -7.26
CA GLN A 672 11.66 14.23 -6.54
C GLN A 672 10.82 13.03 -6.07
N GLN A 673 10.59 12.04 -6.93
CA GLN A 673 9.89 10.82 -6.53
C GLN A 673 10.61 10.12 -5.36
N LYS A 674 11.95 10.00 -5.44
CA LYS A 674 12.74 9.45 -4.34
C LYS A 674 12.63 10.28 -3.06
N TYR A 675 12.58 11.61 -3.17
CA TYR A 675 12.34 12.49 -2.01
C TYR A 675 10.97 12.21 -1.39
N ASN A 676 9.93 12.11 -2.22
CA ASN A 676 8.56 11.83 -1.78
C ASN A 676 8.47 10.44 -1.11
N ASP A 677 9.12 9.41 -1.67
CA ASP A 677 9.15 8.08 -1.06
C ASP A 677 9.81 8.08 0.32
N ILE A 678 10.89 8.84 0.50
CA ILE A 678 11.57 8.99 1.79
C ILE A 678 10.69 9.78 2.77
N PHE A 679 10.00 10.81 2.29
CA PHE A 679 9.06 11.59 3.09
C PHE A 679 7.90 10.74 3.60
N MET A 680 7.26 9.96 2.72
CA MET A 680 6.18 9.03 3.11
C MET A 680 6.66 8.00 4.13
N LYS A 681 7.85 7.40 3.92
CA LYS A 681 8.43 6.46 4.90
C LYS A 681 8.70 7.11 6.26
N LYS A 682 9.11 8.38 6.26
CA LYS A 682 9.31 9.13 7.50
C LYS A 682 7.98 9.33 8.23
N GLU A 683 6.93 9.70 7.51
CA GLU A 683 5.58 9.87 8.07
C GLU A 683 5.02 8.55 8.63
N GLU A 684 5.24 7.42 7.93
CA GLU A 684 4.88 6.08 8.42
C GLU A 684 5.61 5.70 9.71
N GLU A 685 6.91 5.96 9.80
CA GLU A 685 7.70 5.70 11.01
C GLU A 685 7.32 6.67 12.15
N GLU A 686 7.01 7.95 11.87
CA GLU A 686 6.49 8.92 12.85
C GLU A 686 5.12 8.50 13.41
N ASN A 687 4.21 8.01 12.55
CA ASN A 687 2.93 7.45 12.96
C ASN A 687 3.09 6.19 13.82
N SER A 688 4.02 5.31 13.43
CA SER A 688 4.37 4.10 14.18
C SER A 688 4.94 4.44 15.56
N LEU A 689 5.81 5.45 15.64
CA LEU A 689 6.32 5.98 16.90
C LEU A 689 5.18 6.50 17.78
N GLY A 690 4.24 7.25 17.22
CA GLY A 690 3.06 7.75 17.94
C GLY A 690 2.15 6.66 18.50
N LEU A 691 2.06 5.50 17.83
CA LEU A 691 1.35 4.31 18.36
C LEU A 691 2.13 3.67 19.52
N ILE A 692 3.43 3.42 19.34
CA ILE A 692 4.26 2.80 20.37
C ILE A 692 4.37 3.67 21.62
N MET A 693 4.43 4.99 21.48
CA MET A 693 4.44 5.91 22.62
C MET A 693 3.12 5.87 23.41
N ARG A 694 1.98 5.66 22.75
CA ARG A 694 0.68 5.46 23.43
C ARG A 694 0.64 4.14 24.20
N GLU A 695 1.07 3.05 23.56
CA GLU A 695 1.16 1.74 24.22
C GLU A 695 2.13 1.77 25.41
N LYS A 696 3.25 2.49 25.28
CA LYS A 696 4.19 2.71 26.39
C LYS A 696 3.52 3.46 27.54
N LEU A 697 2.78 4.53 27.24
CA LEU A 697 2.06 5.30 28.27
C LEU A 697 1.02 4.43 29.02
N GLU A 698 0.30 3.56 28.30
CA GLU A 698 -0.64 2.61 28.91
C GLU A 698 0.10 1.63 29.85
N LEU A 699 1.26 1.12 29.43
CA LEU A 699 2.08 0.25 30.27
C LEU A 699 2.64 1.00 31.50
N GLU A 700 3.00 2.29 31.38
CA GLU A 700 3.45 3.12 32.50
C GLU A 700 2.32 3.37 33.52
N ILE A 701 1.10 3.62 33.04
CA ILE A 701 -0.10 3.74 33.88
C ILE A 701 -0.36 2.41 34.61
N ASN A 702 -0.38 1.30 33.86
CA ASN A 702 -0.58 -0.04 34.43
C ASN A 702 0.52 -0.37 35.47
N GLN A 703 1.77 0.02 35.21
CA GLN A 703 2.87 -0.18 36.16
C GLN A 703 2.61 0.52 37.49
N LYS A 704 2.07 1.74 37.42
CA LYS A 704 1.73 2.53 38.61
C LYS A 704 0.57 1.89 39.38
N GLU A 705 -0.50 1.51 38.68
CA GLU A 705 -1.67 0.85 39.29
C GLU A 705 -1.30 -0.48 39.96
N LEU A 706 -0.47 -1.29 39.30
CA LEU A 706 0.03 -2.54 39.86
C LEU A 706 0.89 -2.30 41.11
N SER A 707 1.72 -1.26 41.12
CA SER A 707 2.54 -0.89 42.28
C SER A 707 1.68 -0.42 43.45
N GLU A 708 0.65 0.40 43.20
CA GLU A 708 -0.31 0.84 44.22
C GLU A 708 -1.12 -0.35 44.79
N SER A 709 -1.50 -1.31 43.93
CA SER A 709 -2.18 -2.55 44.33
C SER A 709 -1.28 -3.43 45.21
N TYR A 710 -0.01 -3.59 44.83
CA TYR A 710 0.98 -4.30 45.62
C TYR A 710 1.15 -3.68 47.02
N ASP A 711 1.31 -2.36 47.09
CA ASP A 711 1.43 -1.62 48.36
C ASP A 711 0.16 -1.74 49.23
N SER A 712 -1.01 -1.78 48.61
CA SER A 712 -2.29 -2.00 49.29
C SER A 712 -2.40 -3.42 49.88
N LEU A 713 -2.04 -4.44 49.09
CA LEU A 713 -2.04 -5.84 49.54
C LEU A 713 -1.02 -6.09 50.65
N MET A 714 0.18 -5.52 50.54
CA MET A 714 1.20 -5.59 51.59
C MET A 714 0.72 -4.97 52.91
N ARG A 715 0.05 -3.80 52.84
CA ARG A 715 -0.57 -3.19 54.02
C ARG A 715 -1.68 -4.06 54.61
N ARG A 716 -2.51 -4.67 53.76
CA ARG A 716 -3.59 -5.58 54.20
C ARG A 716 -3.05 -6.84 54.86
N TYR A 717 -1.98 -7.42 54.31
CA TYR A 717 -1.27 -8.55 54.91
C TYR A 717 -0.76 -8.21 56.32
N GLY A 718 -0.10 -7.06 56.48
CA GLY A 718 0.36 -6.59 57.79
C GLY A 718 -0.78 -6.31 58.78
N SER A 719 -1.88 -5.72 58.32
CA SER A 719 -3.06 -5.49 59.15
C SER A 719 -3.70 -6.81 59.61
N TYR A 720 -3.82 -7.79 58.72
CA TYR A 720 -4.41 -9.09 59.04
C TYR A 720 -3.55 -9.88 60.03
N GLU A 721 -2.25 -9.61 60.13
CA GLU A 721 -1.41 -10.22 61.17
C GLU A 721 -1.88 -9.89 62.58
N SER A 722 -2.32 -8.66 62.81
CA SER A 722 -2.90 -8.25 64.09
C SER A 722 -4.30 -8.83 64.30
N GLU A 723 -5.10 -8.95 63.23
CA GLU A 723 -6.44 -9.54 63.29
C GLU A 723 -6.40 -11.05 63.59
N PHE A 724 -5.54 -11.78 62.89
CA PHE A 724 -5.33 -13.21 63.10
C PHE A 724 -4.87 -13.50 64.53
N LYS A 725 -3.96 -12.68 65.07
CA LYS A 725 -3.58 -12.74 66.48
C LYS A 725 -4.81 -12.68 67.39
N ASN A 726 -5.69 -11.69 67.20
CA ASN A 726 -6.91 -11.54 67.99
C ASN A 726 -7.88 -12.73 67.82
N LEU A 727 -8.03 -13.26 66.61
CA LEU A 727 -8.88 -14.42 66.33
C LEU A 727 -8.40 -15.67 67.07
N VAL A 728 -7.10 -15.94 67.05
CA VAL A 728 -6.52 -17.09 67.77
C VAL A 728 -6.70 -16.94 69.27
N MET A 729 -6.39 -15.76 69.83
CA MET A 729 -6.45 -15.52 71.27
C MET A 729 -7.87 -15.59 71.84
N ASN A 730 -8.88 -15.21 71.05
CA ASN A 730 -10.27 -15.24 71.48
C ASN A 730 -11.00 -16.55 71.12
N SER A 731 -10.40 -17.41 70.30
CA SER A 731 -11.01 -18.68 69.88
C SER A 731 -10.97 -19.73 70.99
N GLU A 732 -12.06 -20.50 71.13
CA GLU A 732 -12.11 -21.67 72.03
C GLU A 732 -11.13 -22.78 71.61
N LYS A 733 -10.72 -22.78 70.34
CA LYS A 733 -9.76 -23.74 69.78
C LYS A 733 -8.34 -23.56 70.31
N ARG A 734 -8.03 -22.42 70.93
CA ARG A 734 -6.69 -22.12 71.45
C ARG A 734 -6.21 -23.15 72.48
N VAL A 735 -7.13 -23.75 73.24
CA VAL A 735 -6.83 -24.80 74.24
C VAL A 735 -6.24 -26.06 73.59
N LEU A 736 -6.46 -26.26 72.29
CA LEU A 736 -5.90 -27.36 71.51
C LEU A 736 -4.44 -27.11 71.08
N LEU A 737 -3.90 -25.90 71.32
CA LEU A 737 -2.50 -25.58 71.09
C LEU A 737 -1.69 -25.95 72.34
N PRO A 738 -0.71 -26.87 72.24
CA PRO A 738 0.24 -27.15 73.32
C PRO A 738 0.84 -25.88 73.95
N SER A 739 1.19 -24.89 73.14
CA SER A 739 1.75 -23.63 73.64
C SER A 739 0.75 -22.79 74.46
N TYR A 740 -0.57 -23.04 74.31
CA TYR A 740 -1.59 -22.37 75.13
C TYR A 740 -1.56 -22.82 76.58
N PHE A 741 -1.28 -24.09 76.88
CA PHE A 741 -1.18 -24.53 78.28
C PHE A 741 -0.04 -23.83 79.02
N TYR A 742 1.08 -23.62 78.33
CA TYR A 742 2.19 -22.83 78.87
C TYR A 742 1.79 -21.36 79.05
N TYR A 743 1.12 -20.77 78.06
CA TYR A 743 0.60 -19.41 78.16
C TYR A 743 -0.44 -19.24 79.29
N ASP A 744 -1.34 -20.21 79.48
CA ASP A 744 -2.38 -20.20 80.51
C ASP A 744 -1.81 -20.46 81.90
N ASP A 745 -0.81 -21.34 82.04
CA ASP A 745 -0.06 -21.52 83.28
C ASP A 745 0.66 -20.22 83.68
N LEU A 746 1.28 -19.52 82.73
CA LEU A 746 1.85 -18.20 82.98
C LEU A 746 0.77 -17.18 83.38
N CYS A 747 -0.40 -17.20 82.75
CA CYS A 747 -1.54 -16.36 83.15
C CYS A 747 -2.02 -16.67 84.58
N ASN A 748 -2.09 -17.94 84.96
CA ASN A 748 -2.53 -18.40 86.28
C ASN A 748 -1.48 -18.09 87.35
N LYS A 749 -0.19 -18.30 87.06
CA LYS A 749 0.93 -17.89 87.92
C LYS A 749 0.96 -16.38 88.11
N LYS A 750 0.70 -15.60 87.06
CA LYS A 750 0.53 -14.15 87.15
C LYS A 750 -0.64 -13.79 88.07
N LYS A 751 -1.83 -14.38 87.87
CA LYS A 751 -3.02 -14.12 88.70
C LYS A 751 -2.84 -14.54 90.16
N LEU A 752 -2.16 -15.66 90.41
CA LEU A 752 -1.80 -16.12 91.75
C LEU A 752 -0.84 -15.14 92.41
N ALA A 753 0.22 -14.73 91.70
CA ALA A 753 1.13 -13.70 92.19
C ALA A 753 0.36 -12.39 92.49
N GLU A 754 -0.53 -11.95 91.61
CA GLU A 754 -1.38 -10.77 91.84
C GLU A 754 -2.31 -10.92 93.05
N LYS A 755 -2.92 -12.09 93.22
CA LYS A 755 -3.80 -12.40 94.36
C LYS A 755 -3.00 -12.46 95.65
N HIS A 756 -1.83 -13.10 95.67
CA HIS A 756 -0.93 -13.12 96.82
C HIS A 756 -0.42 -11.72 97.18
N ILE A 757 -0.07 -10.90 96.18
CA ILE A 757 0.29 -9.49 96.37
C ILE A 757 -0.89 -8.75 97.01
N ASN A 758 -2.11 -8.93 96.51
CA ASN A 758 -3.30 -8.24 97.02
C ASN A 758 -3.71 -8.72 98.42
N GLU A 759 -3.69 -10.03 98.67
CA GLU A 759 -3.98 -10.63 99.98
C GLU A 759 -2.92 -10.25 101.03
N SER A 760 -1.65 -10.22 100.66
CA SER A 760 -0.55 -9.79 101.54
C SER A 760 -0.64 -8.30 101.85
N LYS A 761 -1.00 -7.48 100.85
CA LYS A 761 -1.33 -6.06 101.05
C LYS A 761 -2.51 -5.89 102.02
N ASN A 762 -3.54 -6.74 101.90
CA ASN A 762 -4.75 -6.68 102.74
C ASN A 762 -4.53 -7.20 104.17
N LYS A 763 -3.72 -8.25 104.37
CA LYS A 763 -3.47 -8.86 105.70
C LYS A 763 -2.50 -8.08 106.58
N ILE A 764 -1.41 -7.57 106.01
CA ILE A 764 -0.29 -7.01 106.79
C ILE A 764 -0.19 -5.48 106.64
N GLY A 765 -1.05 -4.89 105.80
CA GLY A 765 -1.06 -3.47 105.45
C GLY A 765 -0.04 -3.15 104.36
N THR A 766 -0.42 -2.27 103.43
CA THR A 766 0.34 -1.96 102.20
C THR A 766 1.79 -1.60 102.47
N LEU A 767 2.05 -0.78 103.50
CA LEU A 767 3.39 -0.30 103.86
C LEU A 767 4.32 -1.41 104.40
N LYS A 768 3.81 -2.37 105.17
CA LYS A 768 4.62 -3.52 105.65
C LYS A 768 4.76 -4.60 104.58
N SER A 769 3.74 -4.78 103.73
CA SER A 769 3.81 -5.69 102.57
C SER A 769 4.86 -5.27 101.54
N MET A 770 5.18 -3.97 101.45
CA MET A 770 6.23 -3.44 100.57
C MET A 770 7.67 -3.77 101.01
N PHE A 771 7.90 -4.20 102.26
CA PHE A 771 9.21 -4.68 102.72
C PHE A 771 9.23 -6.20 102.93
N SER A 772 8.14 -6.88 102.58
CA SER A 772 8.08 -8.33 102.60
C SER A 772 8.80 -8.89 101.37
N ILE A 773 9.82 -9.72 101.63
CA ILE A 773 10.56 -10.45 100.60
C ILE A 773 9.60 -11.29 99.76
N GLU A 774 8.53 -11.82 100.35
CA GLU A 774 7.53 -12.65 99.68
C GLU A 774 6.74 -11.84 98.63
N VAL A 775 6.35 -10.60 98.96
CA VAL A 775 5.63 -9.73 98.02
C VAL A 775 6.51 -9.28 96.86
N TRP A 776 7.79 -8.95 97.11
CA TRP A 776 8.73 -8.60 96.03
C TRP A 776 9.01 -9.79 95.12
N LYS A 777 9.13 -11.00 95.69
CA LYS A 777 9.27 -12.23 94.92
C LYS A 777 8.06 -12.45 94.02
N ASP A 778 6.84 -12.23 94.53
CA ASP A 778 5.62 -12.31 93.73
C ASP A 778 5.53 -11.21 92.66
N GLN A 779 6.04 -10.01 92.94
CA GLN A 779 6.05 -8.90 91.98
C GLN A 779 7.07 -9.12 90.85
N ALA A 780 8.25 -9.65 91.16
CA ALA A 780 9.22 -10.10 90.17
C ALA A 780 8.69 -11.29 89.35
N ASN A 781 8.04 -12.27 90.01
CA ASN A 781 7.38 -13.38 89.33
C ASN A 781 6.28 -12.88 88.37
N LYS A 782 5.50 -11.87 88.76
CA LYS A 782 4.51 -11.23 87.87
C LYS A 782 5.17 -10.66 86.60
N PHE A 783 6.23 -9.86 86.73
CA PHE A 783 6.91 -9.26 85.58
C PHE A 783 7.59 -10.30 84.67
N ILE A 784 8.26 -11.30 85.26
CA ILE A 784 8.88 -12.40 84.50
C ILE A 784 7.80 -13.17 83.72
N ASN A 785 6.67 -13.46 84.37
CA ASN A 785 5.56 -14.13 83.70
C ASN A 785 4.95 -13.26 82.60
N GLU A 786 4.82 -11.94 82.77
CA GLU A 786 4.34 -11.03 81.72
C GLU A 786 5.27 -10.96 80.50
N SER A 787 6.59 -10.91 80.71
CA SER A 787 7.56 -10.96 79.61
C SER A 787 7.52 -12.30 78.88
N ASN A 788 7.49 -13.40 79.65
CA ASN A 788 7.42 -14.75 79.09
C ASN A 788 6.07 -15.01 78.39
N MET A 789 4.99 -14.34 78.82
CA MET A 789 3.69 -14.40 78.15
C MET A 789 3.74 -13.82 76.74
N LEU A 790 4.48 -12.73 76.50
CA LEU A 790 4.61 -12.14 75.15
C LEU A 790 5.36 -13.07 74.19
N GLU A 791 6.41 -13.76 74.67
CA GLU A 791 7.13 -14.75 73.87
C GLU A 791 6.30 -16.03 73.67
N ALA A 792 5.62 -16.50 74.72
CA ALA A 792 4.69 -17.62 74.64
C ALA A 792 3.53 -17.31 73.68
N GLU A 793 3.03 -16.08 73.65
CA GLU A 793 2.00 -15.62 72.72
C GLU A 793 2.51 -15.67 71.28
N LYS A 794 3.72 -15.15 71.00
CA LYS A 794 4.32 -15.25 69.65
C LYS A 794 4.47 -16.70 69.19
N LEU A 795 4.95 -17.58 70.06
CA LEU A 795 5.07 -19.01 69.79
C LEU A 795 3.71 -19.65 69.55
N LEU A 796 2.70 -19.29 70.33
CA LEU A 796 1.33 -19.75 70.20
C LEU A 796 0.72 -19.34 68.86
N ILE A 797 0.85 -18.07 68.45
CA ILE A 797 0.35 -17.60 67.15
C ILE A 797 1.09 -18.29 66.00
N LYS A 798 2.40 -18.48 66.11
CA LYS A 798 3.20 -19.21 65.10
C LYS A 798 2.79 -20.68 65.02
N GLU A 799 2.52 -21.31 66.16
CA GLU A 799 1.98 -22.67 66.22
C GLU A 799 0.59 -22.72 65.57
N ALA A 800 -0.30 -21.77 65.89
CA ALA A 800 -1.66 -21.72 65.35
C ALA A 800 -1.68 -21.68 63.81
N LYS A 801 -0.75 -20.94 63.17
CA LYS A 801 -0.60 -20.91 61.71
C LYS A 801 -0.34 -22.29 61.07
N GLN A 802 0.20 -23.24 61.82
CA GLN A 802 0.60 -24.56 61.31
C GLN A 802 -0.43 -25.67 61.62
N LYS A 803 -1.51 -25.38 62.34
CA LYS A 803 -2.42 -26.41 62.87
C LYS A 803 -3.71 -26.53 62.07
N PRO A 804 -4.27 -27.75 61.92
CA PRO A 804 -5.45 -27.99 61.08
C PRO A 804 -6.70 -27.21 61.51
N TYR A 805 -6.85 -26.92 62.81
CA TYR A 805 -8.04 -26.29 63.37
C TYR A 805 -8.12 -24.76 63.19
N PHE A 806 -7.00 -24.11 62.84
CA PHE A 806 -6.94 -22.69 62.41
C PHE A 806 -6.74 -22.54 60.90
N LYS A 807 -6.91 -23.64 60.14
CA LYS A 807 -6.65 -23.68 58.69
C LYS A 807 -7.49 -22.67 57.90
N LYS A 808 -8.73 -22.37 58.35
CA LYS A 808 -9.63 -21.41 57.68
C LYS A 808 -9.18 -19.98 57.91
N GLU A 809 -8.69 -19.67 59.11
CA GLU A 809 -8.20 -18.34 59.47
C GLU A 809 -6.81 -18.10 58.84
N TYR A 810 -6.00 -19.17 58.72
CA TYR A 810 -4.70 -19.12 58.04
C TYR A 810 -4.82 -19.09 56.51
N SER A 811 -5.90 -19.63 55.91
CA SER A 811 -6.07 -19.60 54.45
C SER A 811 -6.12 -18.19 53.89
N VAL A 812 -6.55 -17.20 54.68
CA VAL A 812 -6.54 -15.78 54.30
C VAL A 812 -5.10 -15.25 54.08
N PHE A 813 -4.11 -15.71 54.85
CA PHE A 813 -2.71 -15.36 54.58
C PHE A 813 -2.22 -15.97 53.28
N LEU A 814 -2.55 -17.25 53.03
CA LEU A 814 -2.20 -17.93 51.79
C LEU A 814 -2.85 -17.26 50.58
N GLU A 815 -4.11 -16.83 50.70
CA GLU A 815 -4.82 -16.07 49.67
C GLU A 815 -4.17 -14.70 49.41
N LEU A 816 -3.75 -13.98 50.46
CA LEU A 816 -3.06 -12.69 50.32
C LEU A 816 -1.64 -12.86 49.75
N GLU A 817 -0.89 -13.88 50.17
CA GLU A 817 0.44 -14.21 49.63
C GLU A 817 0.36 -14.57 48.15
N ASP A 818 -0.61 -15.40 47.77
CA ASP A 818 -0.87 -15.75 46.36
C ASP A 818 -1.24 -14.51 45.54
N GLN A 819 -2.08 -13.61 46.06
CA GLN A 819 -2.42 -12.35 45.40
C GLN A 819 -1.21 -11.42 45.25
N ILE A 820 -0.39 -11.25 46.29
CA ILE A 820 0.84 -10.45 46.26
C ILE A 820 1.82 -11.00 45.23
N GLN A 821 2.01 -12.32 45.21
CA GLN A 821 2.89 -12.98 44.25
C GLN A 821 2.41 -12.77 42.81
N LYS A 822 1.11 -12.96 42.54
CA LYS A 822 0.51 -12.70 41.21
C LYS A 822 0.66 -11.26 40.75
N VAL A 823 0.47 -10.29 41.65
CA VAL A 823 0.67 -8.86 41.33
C VAL A 823 2.15 -8.58 41.07
N ASN A 824 3.06 -9.14 41.86
CA ASN A 824 4.50 -8.95 41.68
C ASN A 824 5.02 -9.56 40.36
N GLU A 825 4.53 -10.74 39.98
CA GLU A 825 4.81 -11.33 38.66
C GLU A 825 4.29 -10.44 37.52
N SER A 826 3.11 -9.85 37.69
CA SER A 826 2.54 -8.91 36.72
C SER A 826 3.37 -7.61 36.62
N ILE A 827 3.90 -7.11 37.74
CA ILE A 827 4.83 -5.96 37.79
C ILE A 827 6.09 -6.25 36.98
N GLU A 828 6.74 -7.40 37.19
CA GLU A 828 7.98 -7.74 36.48
C GLU A 828 7.74 -7.94 34.98
N LYS A 829 6.64 -8.62 34.61
CA LYS A 829 6.25 -8.76 33.20
C LYS A 829 6.02 -7.40 32.55
N ASN A 830 5.33 -6.48 33.23
CA ASN A 830 5.04 -5.15 32.71
C ASN A 830 6.32 -4.29 32.58
N LYS A 831 7.30 -4.43 33.49
CA LYS A 831 8.64 -3.81 33.36
C LYS A 831 9.43 -4.34 32.16
N GLU A 832 9.38 -5.64 31.87
CA GLU A 832 10.02 -6.21 30.68
C GLU A 832 9.40 -5.67 29.39
N MET A 833 8.07 -5.57 29.35
CA MET A 833 7.35 -4.97 28.22
C MET A 833 7.73 -3.51 28.03
N LEU A 834 7.85 -2.72 29.11
CA LEU A 834 8.32 -1.33 29.05
C LEU A 834 9.74 -1.23 28.46
N LYS A 835 10.70 -2.03 28.92
CA LYS A 835 12.07 -2.05 28.36
C LYS A 835 12.08 -2.39 26.87
N SER A 836 11.24 -3.33 26.44
CA SER A 836 11.10 -3.68 25.02
C SER A 836 10.55 -2.50 24.21
N LYS A 837 9.55 -1.78 24.75
CA LYS A 837 8.99 -0.59 24.11
C LYS A 837 9.99 0.56 24.05
N ASP A 838 10.81 0.77 25.09
CA ASP A 838 11.89 1.77 25.08
C ASP A 838 12.89 1.51 23.95
N ALA A 839 13.34 0.26 23.79
CA ALA A 839 14.25 -0.10 22.70
C ALA A 839 13.63 0.12 21.30
N LEU A 840 12.32 -0.12 21.16
CA LEU A 840 11.60 0.16 19.91
C LEU A 840 11.49 1.66 19.63
N VAL A 841 11.20 2.47 20.66
CA VAL A 841 11.15 3.94 20.56
C VAL A 841 12.50 4.49 20.09
N ASP A 842 13.61 4.04 20.70
CA ASP A 842 14.95 4.49 20.34
C ASP A 842 15.31 4.09 18.89
N ASN A 843 14.97 2.85 18.50
CA ASN A 843 15.22 2.36 17.15
C ASN A 843 14.45 3.17 16.10
N ILE A 844 13.13 3.34 16.26
CA ILE A 844 12.31 4.13 15.33
C ILE A 844 12.76 5.60 15.33
N GLY A 845 13.06 6.17 16.49
CA GLY A 845 13.62 7.52 16.61
C GLY A 845 14.91 7.70 15.82
N SER A 846 15.83 6.73 15.89
CA SER A 846 17.08 6.75 15.12
C SER A 846 16.84 6.73 13.61
N LYS A 847 15.89 5.91 13.12
CA LYS A 847 15.51 5.86 11.70
C LYS A 847 14.91 7.19 11.23
N ILE A 848 14.04 7.81 12.03
CA ILE A 848 13.44 9.10 11.69
C ILE A 848 14.52 10.17 11.53
N ILE A 849 15.53 10.19 12.42
CA ILE A 849 16.68 11.09 12.31
C ILE A 849 17.47 10.84 11.02
N ASP A 850 17.72 9.58 10.67
CA ASP A 850 18.42 9.21 9.43
C ASP A 850 17.63 9.60 8.17
N LEU A 851 16.32 9.39 8.16
CA LEU A 851 15.43 9.82 7.07
C LEU A 851 15.41 11.35 6.96
N GLN A 852 15.33 12.07 8.09
CA GLN A 852 15.40 13.53 8.12
C GLN A 852 16.74 14.05 7.58
N LYS A 853 17.85 13.38 7.91
CA LYS A 853 19.18 13.71 7.38
C LYS A 853 19.25 13.50 5.87
N GLN A 854 18.65 12.42 5.36
CA GLN A 854 18.56 12.17 3.91
C GLN A 854 17.73 13.24 3.20
N LEU A 855 16.54 13.58 3.72
CA LEU A 855 15.69 14.65 3.18
C LEU A 855 16.41 15.99 3.16
N THR A 856 17.10 16.34 4.25
CA THR A 856 17.88 17.59 4.36
C THR A 856 19.04 17.61 3.35
N THR A 857 19.72 16.47 3.17
CA THR A 857 20.80 16.34 2.19
C THR A 857 20.28 16.55 0.76
N MET A 858 19.14 15.94 0.42
CA MET A 858 18.50 16.12 -0.88
C MET A 858 18.01 17.55 -1.09
N LYS A 859 17.41 18.19 -0.07
CA LYS A 859 16.97 19.58 -0.11
C LYS A 859 18.13 20.56 -0.33
N ASN A 860 19.26 20.33 0.33
CA ASN A 860 20.46 21.14 0.15
C ASN A 860 21.08 20.97 -1.25
N ALA A 861 20.90 19.79 -1.88
CA ALA A 861 21.37 19.54 -3.23
C ALA A 861 20.41 20.07 -4.31
N TYR A 862 19.10 20.07 -4.05
CA TYR A 862 18.03 20.41 -4.98
C TYR A 862 16.98 21.31 -4.31
N MET A 863 17.04 22.61 -4.56
CA MET A 863 16.29 23.62 -3.78
C MET A 863 14.75 23.60 -4.00
N ASP A 864 14.24 23.05 -5.12
CA ASP A 864 12.80 23.02 -5.51
C ASP A 864 12.20 21.64 -5.32
N ILE A 865 12.91 20.70 -4.72
CA ILE A 865 12.48 19.30 -4.71
C ILE A 865 11.12 19.12 -4.01
N GLU A 866 10.77 20.03 -3.09
CA GLU A 866 9.49 20.11 -2.37
C GLU A 866 8.35 20.73 -3.21
N SER A 867 8.65 21.43 -4.31
CA SER A 867 7.68 22.29 -5.03
C SER A 867 6.75 21.57 -6.01
N GLY A 868 6.71 20.23 -5.94
CA GLY A 868 5.73 19.38 -6.60
C GLY A 868 4.87 18.58 -5.62
N TYR A 869 4.82 19.01 -4.35
CA TYR A 869 3.75 18.68 -3.42
C TYR A 869 2.63 19.72 -3.47
#